data_AF-A0AA37MC66-F1
#
_entry.id   AF-A0AA37MC66-F1
#
_cell.length_a   1.000
_cell.length_b   1.000
_cell.length_c   1.000
_cell.angle_alpha   90.00
_cell.angle_beta   90.00
_cell.angle_gamma   90.00
#
_symmetry.space_group_name_H-M   'P 1'
#
loop_
_entity.id
_entity.type
_entity.pdbx_description
1 polymer ?
#
loop_
_entity_poly.entity_id
_entity_poly.type
_entity_poly.pdbx_seq_one_letter_code
_entity_poly.pdbx_strand_id
1 'polypeptide(L)'
;MRDLSAELAYLTMSLGKKYADEVGNGQPLPAGAIAAELEGSPFRLDDEEKAEVLRALESSFTQTQTRGYSVFNDFKPWLNENSSSIDFYYWNRLKRYYLEGGSLAAPVVATLDAVTDQILDFSGNPLRPEVGSRRGMVMGHVQSGKTTNYSALICKAADAGYRTIILLAGITNSLRTQTQERLDETFIGKKSVFHALAAEPLPILTYAMKKRFPAYGTSRDKDFTRDPGSGVVFSIVAHNEPIIFVCKKNKATLSKLRDWLIEQGHGQVISSPLMLIDDEADNASINTSKDPKATTAINGVIREIMALFERRTYVGYTATPFANIFIDPDSNDEMLKDDLFPKHFIKTLDPPNTYVGASRVFADDGDLREPMVELVKDYVAHLPLNHKADHSVTLPPSLLTAVRVFVLTRAIRILRGQGRQHCTMMINVSRFNAIQEKVQGEVYIYLQTLQNAAANAMGPDPLSDPVIAEFRDDFEREFGDGEEAFDAVRTVLAEAARVQPLTVNMKGGALDYRAHRENGLHVIAIGGLALSRGLTLEGLTVSYILRNTAASDTLMQMARWFGYRPGYEDVCRVYLPKLALDHYREINGAIEELRDEVRRMHGLGMTPEHFGLKVRESPTAIRITAANKMRTATQMKIAQDYSVRHLEGYIIPNSSAVNADNLKAVQTFVGGLGSPSAKTTGQAIIWEAAPGRAVMTLLKSFSFSPAHVDLGPISGNISLFMDYFSDRLRDEMSEWDVAIPHPSGGTPTPDVLAPGMSFTLRKRESGDVVDGGFRVTAGRNRVADPNDAQIGLDKDQIAKGDALKASGELRGDKAYCAQRSRPLLLIHVFTTNETMEGMKLKGSVVTLSFCLPGTSKPTDERIYQVNTVYRRQIEEAANAEAEDDEAMLVESE
;
A
#
# COMPACT_ATOMS: atom_id res chain seq x y z
N MET A 1 -14.57 17.44 -33.92
CA MET A 1 -14.29 16.01 -33.75
C MET A 1 -15.60 15.26 -33.73
N ARG A 2 -15.66 14.14 -34.46
CA ARG A 2 -16.73 13.14 -34.41
C ARG A 2 -16.67 12.43 -33.05
N ASP A 3 -17.82 12.02 -32.51
CA ASP A 3 -17.85 11.17 -31.31
C ASP A 3 -17.48 9.74 -31.72
N LEU A 4 -16.37 9.23 -31.18
CA LEU A 4 -15.81 7.89 -31.48
C LEU A 4 -16.09 6.87 -30.37
N SER A 5 -16.99 7.19 -29.43
CA SER A 5 -17.26 6.35 -28.25
C SER A 5 -17.76 4.95 -28.61
N ALA A 6 -18.53 4.81 -29.69
CA ALA A 6 -19.08 3.53 -30.13
C ALA A 6 -18.01 2.61 -30.73
N GLU A 7 -17.12 3.19 -31.54
CA GLU A 7 -15.97 2.53 -32.15
C GLU A 7 -15.01 2.03 -31.08
N LEU A 8 -14.69 2.89 -30.09
CA LEU A 8 -13.86 2.55 -28.94
C LEU A 8 -14.45 1.42 -28.10
N ALA A 9 -15.76 1.46 -27.81
CA ALA A 9 -16.44 0.42 -27.06
C ALA A 9 -16.38 -0.94 -27.79
N TYR A 10 -16.68 -0.96 -29.09
CA TYR A 10 -16.62 -2.18 -29.90
C TYR A 10 -15.21 -2.79 -29.92
N LEU A 11 -14.20 -1.98 -30.21
CA LEU A 11 -12.81 -2.43 -30.31
C LEU A 11 -12.26 -2.92 -28.97
N THR A 12 -12.60 -2.22 -27.88
CA THR A 12 -12.24 -2.65 -26.52
C THR A 12 -12.83 -4.01 -26.19
N MET A 13 -14.11 -4.25 -26.52
CA MET A 13 -14.74 -5.55 -26.31
C MET A 13 -14.14 -6.65 -27.21
N SER A 14 -13.83 -6.34 -28.47
CA SER A 14 -13.22 -7.29 -29.41
C SER A 14 -11.84 -7.73 -28.92
N LEU A 15 -10.97 -6.78 -28.57
CA LEU A 15 -9.63 -7.03 -28.02
C LEU A 15 -9.71 -7.82 -26.70
N GLY A 16 -10.57 -7.39 -25.77
CA GLY A 16 -10.73 -8.07 -24.48
C GLY A 16 -11.21 -9.52 -24.61
N LYS A 17 -11.99 -9.84 -25.66
CA LYS A 17 -12.43 -11.21 -25.95
C LYS A 17 -11.35 -12.03 -26.65
N LYS A 18 -10.62 -11.43 -27.59
CA LYS A 18 -9.59 -12.09 -28.40
C LYS A 18 -8.34 -12.44 -27.57
N TYR A 19 -8.00 -11.60 -26.60
CA TYR A 19 -6.86 -11.76 -25.70
C TYR A 19 -7.30 -11.95 -24.24
N ALA A 20 -8.32 -12.80 -24.05
CA ALA A 20 -8.96 -12.99 -22.75
C ALA A 20 -7.99 -13.53 -21.68
N ASP A 21 -7.02 -14.35 -22.08
CA ASP A 21 -6.02 -14.93 -21.16
C ASP A 21 -5.02 -13.87 -20.69
N GLU A 22 -4.50 -13.03 -21.59
CA GLU A 22 -3.60 -11.94 -21.25
C GLU A 22 -4.30 -10.92 -20.34
N VAL A 23 -5.49 -10.46 -20.75
CA VAL A 23 -6.30 -9.49 -19.99
C VAL A 23 -6.70 -10.07 -18.63
N GLY A 24 -7.12 -11.34 -18.59
CA GLY A 24 -7.52 -12.04 -17.37
C GLY A 24 -6.38 -12.21 -16.35
N ASN A 25 -5.14 -12.30 -16.84
CA ASN A 25 -3.93 -12.37 -16.03
C ASN A 25 -3.31 -10.99 -15.72
N GLY A 26 -3.98 -9.90 -16.12
CA GLY A 26 -3.49 -8.54 -15.90
C GLY A 26 -2.24 -8.19 -16.73
N GLN A 27 -1.99 -8.94 -17.81
CA GLN A 27 -0.84 -8.77 -18.71
C GLN A 27 -1.16 -7.79 -19.85
N PRO A 28 -0.14 -7.10 -20.39
CA PRO A 28 -0.33 -6.28 -21.58
C PRO A 28 -0.61 -7.13 -22.82
N LEU A 29 -1.25 -6.55 -23.82
CA LEU A 29 -1.48 -7.21 -25.10
C LEU A 29 -0.17 -7.40 -25.89
N PRO A 30 -0.08 -8.40 -26.80
CA PRO A 30 1.05 -8.54 -27.70
C PRO A 30 1.29 -7.28 -28.54
N ALA A 31 2.56 -6.98 -28.83
CA ALA A 31 2.93 -5.83 -29.64
C ALA A 31 2.23 -5.86 -31.01
N GLY A 32 1.63 -4.74 -31.43
CA GLY A 32 0.89 -4.62 -32.69
C GLY A 32 -0.54 -5.19 -32.67
N ALA A 33 -0.98 -5.84 -31.58
CA ALA A 33 -2.32 -6.42 -31.49
C ALA A 33 -3.45 -5.40 -31.67
N ILE A 34 -3.28 -4.20 -31.09
CA ILE A 34 -4.26 -3.12 -31.14
C ILE A 34 -4.35 -2.53 -32.55
N ALA A 35 -3.20 -2.25 -33.17
CA ALA A 35 -3.13 -1.75 -34.54
C ALA A 35 -3.76 -2.74 -35.53
N ALA A 36 -3.47 -4.04 -35.40
CA ALA A 36 -4.07 -5.07 -36.24
C ALA A 36 -5.60 -5.18 -36.07
N GLU A 37 -6.12 -5.02 -34.85
CA GLU A 37 -7.57 -5.03 -34.61
C GLU A 37 -8.25 -3.76 -35.15
N LEU A 38 -7.59 -2.61 -35.04
CA LEU A 38 -8.07 -1.34 -35.60
C LEU A 38 -8.12 -1.37 -37.13
N GLU A 39 -7.07 -1.90 -37.78
CA GLU A 39 -6.99 -2.09 -39.23
C GLU A 39 -8.03 -3.09 -39.75
N GLY A 40 -8.28 -4.18 -39.00
CA GLY A 40 -9.31 -5.17 -39.31
C GLY A 40 -10.73 -4.76 -38.94
N SER A 41 -10.93 -3.56 -38.39
CA SER A 41 -12.22 -3.13 -37.86
C SER A 41 -13.23 -2.81 -38.97
N PRO A 42 -14.55 -2.96 -38.70
CA PRO A 42 -15.58 -2.60 -39.67
C PRO A 42 -15.75 -1.08 -39.84
N PHE A 43 -15.01 -0.26 -39.11
CA PHE A 43 -15.18 1.19 -39.07
C PHE A 43 -14.32 1.89 -40.12
N ARG A 44 -14.90 2.91 -40.75
CA ARG A 44 -14.16 3.83 -41.61
C ARG A 44 -13.72 5.03 -40.78
N LEU A 45 -12.43 5.08 -40.50
CA LEU A 45 -11.76 6.12 -39.72
C LEU A 45 -10.69 6.79 -40.60
N ASP A 46 -10.57 8.11 -40.52
CA ASP A 46 -9.43 8.83 -41.11
C ASP A 46 -8.16 8.66 -40.28
N ASP A 47 -7.04 9.22 -40.73
CA ASP A 47 -5.74 9.02 -40.05
C ASP A 47 -5.67 9.69 -38.67
N GLU A 48 -6.38 10.80 -38.47
CA GLU A 48 -6.44 11.51 -37.18
C GLU A 48 -7.34 10.74 -36.20
N GLU A 49 -8.51 10.28 -36.67
CA GLU A 49 -9.44 9.42 -35.91
C GLU A 49 -8.78 8.08 -35.56
N LYS A 50 -8.02 7.47 -36.47
CA LYS A 50 -7.25 6.24 -36.18
C LYS A 50 -6.21 6.47 -35.10
N ALA A 51 -5.46 7.58 -35.18
CA ALA A 51 -4.45 7.91 -34.18
C ALA A 51 -5.08 8.21 -32.81
N GLU A 52 -6.28 8.81 -32.78
CA GLU A 52 -7.05 9.00 -31.55
C GLU A 52 -7.52 7.66 -30.96
N VAL A 53 -8.15 6.80 -31.76
CA VAL A 53 -8.64 5.49 -31.32
C VAL A 53 -7.49 4.58 -30.87
N LEU A 54 -6.39 4.57 -31.61
CA LEU A 54 -5.20 3.80 -31.26
C LEU A 54 -4.64 4.21 -29.91
N ARG A 55 -4.43 5.52 -29.68
CA ARG A 55 -3.94 6.04 -28.39
C ARG A 55 -4.87 5.69 -27.22
N ALA A 56 -6.19 5.80 -27.44
CA ALA A 56 -7.18 5.46 -26.42
C ALA A 56 -7.19 3.96 -26.09
N LEU A 57 -7.07 3.09 -27.10
CA LEU A 57 -6.98 1.64 -26.90
C LEU A 57 -5.65 1.23 -26.25
N GLU A 58 -4.52 1.80 -26.67
CA GLU A 58 -3.22 1.59 -26.02
C GLU A 58 -3.32 1.98 -24.53
N SER A 59 -3.85 3.17 -24.23
CA SER A 59 -4.11 3.60 -22.85
C SER A 59 -5.01 2.63 -22.06
N SER A 60 -5.92 1.90 -22.72
CA SER A 60 -6.85 0.95 -22.07
C SER A 60 -6.25 -0.44 -21.83
N PHE A 61 -5.20 -0.82 -22.56
CA PHE A 61 -4.63 -2.18 -22.54
C PHE A 61 -3.17 -2.26 -22.06
N THR A 62 -2.46 -1.14 -21.96
CA THR A 62 -1.07 -1.11 -21.44
C THR A 62 -1.02 -1.03 -19.91
N GLN A 63 -2.16 -0.75 -19.25
CA GLN A 63 -2.23 -0.69 -17.79
C GLN A 63 -2.26 -2.10 -17.19
N THR A 64 -1.36 -2.37 -16.25
CA THR A 64 -1.26 -3.66 -15.56
C THR A 64 -1.57 -3.49 -14.07
N GLN A 65 -2.17 -4.49 -13.46
CA GLN A 65 -2.46 -4.51 -12.02
C GLN A 65 -2.33 -5.94 -11.49
N THR A 66 -1.62 -6.11 -10.37
CA THR A 66 -1.55 -7.40 -9.68
C THR A 66 -2.76 -7.60 -8.78
N ARG A 67 -3.09 -8.87 -8.48
CA ARG A 67 -4.26 -9.22 -7.66
C ARG A 67 -4.06 -8.96 -6.15
N GLY A 68 -2.87 -8.52 -5.72
CA GLY A 68 -2.49 -8.44 -4.31
C GLY A 68 -2.49 -9.79 -3.58
N TYR A 69 -2.24 -9.74 -2.28
CA TYR A 69 -2.01 -10.93 -1.43
C TYR A 69 -3.18 -11.13 -0.46
N SER A 70 -3.40 -12.39 -0.07
CA SER A 70 -4.51 -12.76 0.82
C SER A 70 -3.99 -13.64 1.96
N VAL A 71 -4.27 -13.23 3.19
CA VAL A 71 -4.10 -14.06 4.39
C VAL A 71 -5.49 -14.45 4.84
N PHE A 72 -5.75 -15.73 5.10
CA PHE A 72 -7.10 -16.21 5.43
C PHE A 72 -7.07 -17.42 6.36
N ASN A 73 -8.17 -17.66 7.06
CA ASN A 73 -8.43 -18.86 7.86
C ASN A 73 -9.76 -19.50 7.43
N ASP A 74 -9.90 -20.81 7.61
CA ASP A 74 -11.13 -21.59 7.44
C ASP A 74 -11.96 -21.14 6.22
N PHE A 75 -11.47 -21.47 5.02
CA PHE A 75 -12.07 -21.06 3.76
C PHE A 75 -12.37 -22.26 2.86
N LYS A 76 -13.63 -22.33 2.39
CA LYS A 76 -14.07 -23.21 1.31
C LYS A 76 -14.53 -22.33 0.14
N PRO A 77 -13.86 -22.38 -1.03
CA PRO A 77 -14.34 -21.73 -2.23
C PRO A 77 -15.77 -22.18 -2.53
N TRP A 78 -16.65 -21.24 -2.88
CA TRP A 78 -18.05 -21.55 -3.16
C TRP A 78 -18.59 -20.81 -4.37
N LEU A 79 -18.05 -19.64 -4.69
CA LEU A 79 -18.60 -18.79 -5.73
C LEU A 79 -18.53 -19.44 -7.10
N ASN A 80 -17.38 -20.06 -7.44
CA ASN A 80 -17.18 -20.69 -8.74
C ASN A 80 -18.13 -21.88 -8.97
N GLU A 81 -18.32 -22.73 -7.95
CA GLU A 81 -19.23 -23.87 -8.00
C GLU A 81 -20.69 -23.45 -8.19
N ASN A 82 -21.06 -22.27 -7.69
CA ASN A 82 -22.42 -21.74 -7.78
C ASN A 82 -22.59 -20.73 -8.93
N SER A 83 -21.52 -20.38 -9.65
CA SER A 83 -21.51 -19.29 -10.63
C SER A 83 -22.56 -19.44 -11.72
N SER A 84 -22.81 -20.66 -12.20
CA SER A 84 -23.82 -20.98 -13.20
C SER A 84 -25.27 -20.79 -12.72
N SER A 85 -25.48 -20.79 -11.41
CA SER A 85 -26.78 -20.59 -10.76
C SER A 85 -27.04 -19.14 -10.35
N ILE A 86 -26.01 -18.29 -10.37
CA ILE A 86 -26.08 -16.89 -9.95
C ILE A 86 -26.32 -16.01 -11.20
N ASP A 87 -27.42 -15.25 -11.20
CA ASP A 87 -27.63 -14.17 -12.17
C ASP A 87 -26.80 -12.95 -11.74
N PHE A 88 -25.57 -12.82 -12.24
CA PHE A 88 -24.66 -11.69 -12.01
C PHE A 88 -25.13 -10.40 -12.70
N TYR A 89 -26.39 -10.02 -12.51
CA TYR A 89 -27.02 -8.88 -13.16
C TYR A 89 -26.33 -7.56 -12.79
N TYR A 90 -26.17 -7.26 -11.50
CA TYR A 90 -25.61 -6.00 -11.04
C TYR A 90 -24.14 -5.89 -11.44
N TRP A 91 -23.38 -6.97 -11.28
CA TRP A 91 -21.97 -7.01 -11.66
C TRP A 91 -21.78 -6.89 -13.17
N ASN A 92 -22.47 -7.68 -13.99
CA ASN A 92 -22.31 -7.63 -15.45
C ASN A 92 -22.66 -6.25 -16.01
N ARG A 93 -23.71 -5.61 -15.47
CA ARG A 93 -24.07 -4.24 -15.84
C ARG A 93 -22.96 -3.24 -15.48
N LEU A 94 -22.37 -3.34 -14.28
CA LEU A 94 -21.28 -2.48 -13.83
C LEU A 94 -19.99 -2.72 -14.64
N LYS A 95 -19.66 -3.98 -14.92
CA LYS A 95 -18.52 -4.38 -15.75
C LYS A 95 -18.61 -3.78 -17.14
N ARG A 96 -19.80 -3.85 -17.77
CA ARG A 96 -20.07 -3.20 -19.06
C ARG A 96 -19.95 -1.68 -18.98
N TYR A 97 -20.54 -1.06 -17.94
CA TYR A 97 -20.41 0.39 -17.71
C TYR A 97 -18.94 0.84 -17.64
N TYR A 98 -18.07 0.06 -17.01
CA TYR A 98 -16.64 0.38 -16.94
C TYR A 98 -15.92 0.21 -18.28
N LEU A 99 -16.14 -0.91 -18.97
CA LEU A 99 -15.47 -1.24 -20.23
C LEU A 99 -15.97 -0.39 -21.41
N GLU A 100 -17.27 -0.36 -21.63
CA GLU A 100 -17.89 0.36 -22.75
C GLU A 100 -17.88 1.88 -22.51
N GLY A 101 -17.96 2.32 -21.25
CA GLY A 101 -17.83 3.73 -20.89
C GLY A 101 -16.38 4.24 -20.82
N GLY A 102 -15.39 3.38 -21.06
CA GLY A 102 -13.96 3.74 -21.07
C GLY A 102 -13.43 4.27 -19.74
N SER A 103 -14.13 4.00 -18.63
CA SER A 103 -13.79 4.59 -17.32
C SER A 103 -12.72 3.80 -16.56
N LEU A 104 -12.51 2.51 -16.92
CA LEU A 104 -11.40 1.69 -16.43
C LEU A 104 -10.83 0.85 -17.57
N ALA A 105 -9.50 0.68 -17.55
CA ALA A 105 -8.76 -0.22 -18.43
C ALA A 105 -9.23 -1.68 -18.30
N ALA A 106 -9.23 -2.44 -19.40
CA ALA A 106 -9.74 -3.81 -19.40
C ALA A 106 -8.99 -4.76 -18.44
N PRO A 107 -7.64 -4.74 -18.35
CA PRO A 107 -6.90 -5.55 -17.37
C PRO A 107 -7.20 -5.17 -15.90
N VAL A 108 -7.49 -3.88 -15.64
CA VAL A 108 -7.90 -3.38 -14.33
C VAL A 108 -9.29 -3.91 -13.97
N VAL A 109 -10.23 -3.92 -14.92
CA VAL A 109 -11.57 -4.52 -14.71
C VAL A 109 -11.49 -6.03 -14.46
N ALA A 110 -10.62 -6.74 -15.19
CA ALA A 110 -10.40 -8.17 -14.97
C ALA A 110 -9.80 -8.48 -13.58
N THR A 111 -8.84 -7.66 -13.14
CA THR A 111 -8.25 -7.76 -11.80
C THR A 111 -9.29 -7.47 -10.72
N LEU A 112 -10.09 -6.42 -10.91
CA LEU A 112 -11.23 -6.08 -10.04
C LEU A 112 -12.22 -7.25 -9.94
N ASP A 113 -12.53 -7.90 -11.06
CA ASP A 113 -13.38 -9.10 -11.13
C ASP A 113 -12.83 -10.20 -10.21
N ALA A 114 -11.60 -10.64 -10.47
CA ALA A 114 -10.97 -11.74 -9.74
C ALA A 114 -10.77 -11.43 -8.24
N VAL A 115 -10.39 -10.19 -7.89
CA VAL A 115 -10.18 -9.79 -6.50
C VAL A 115 -11.51 -9.76 -5.73
N THR A 116 -12.57 -9.23 -6.35
CA THR A 116 -13.88 -9.18 -5.67
C THR A 116 -14.56 -10.54 -5.59
N ASP A 117 -14.26 -11.46 -6.52
CA ASP A 117 -14.64 -12.87 -6.37
C ASP A 117 -13.98 -13.48 -5.13
N GLN A 118 -12.66 -13.29 -4.96
CA GLN A 118 -11.95 -13.78 -3.77
C GLN A 118 -12.52 -13.20 -2.47
N ILE A 119 -12.79 -11.89 -2.43
CA ILE A 119 -13.36 -11.25 -1.24
C ILE A 119 -14.76 -11.80 -0.94
N LEU A 120 -15.59 -12.02 -1.96
CA LEU A 120 -16.92 -12.62 -1.79
C LEU A 120 -16.84 -14.09 -1.37
N ASP A 121 -15.88 -14.83 -1.90
CA ASP A 121 -15.56 -16.19 -1.47
C ASP A 121 -15.22 -16.20 0.04
N PHE A 122 -14.31 -15.34 0.49
CA PHE A 122 -13.97 -15.20 1.91
C PHE A 122 -15.16 -14.72 2.75
N SER A 123 -16.06 -13.92 2.17
CA SER A 123 -17.27 -13.45 2.83
C SER A 123 -18.26 -14.57 3.16
N GLY A 124 -18.16 -15.71 2.47
CA GLY A 124 -18.95 -16.92 2.69
C GLY A 124 -20.26 -16.95 1.90
N ASN A 125 -20.80 -18.15 1.68
CA ASN A 125 -22.00 -18.34 0.87
C ASN A 125 -23.26 -17.85 1.64
N PRO A 126 -23.95 -16.80 1.15
CA PRO A 126 -25.10 -16.22 1.84
C PRO A 126 -26.31 -17.19 1.91
N LEU A 127 -26.36 -18.22 1.07
CA LEU A 127 -27.44 -19.20 1.06
C LEU A 127 -27.24 -20.34 2.06
N ARG A 128 -26.05 -20.43 2.68
CA ARG A 128 -25.66 -21.52 3.58
C ARG A 128 -25.68 -21.07 5.04
N PRO A 129 -26.59 -21.59 5.90
CA PRO A 129 -26.69 -21.20 7.31
C PRO A 129 -25.40 -21.43 8.11
N GLU A 130 -24.61 -22.45 7.75
CA GLU A 130 -23.39 -22.85 8.46
C GLU A 130 -22.24 -21.83 8.41
N VAL A 131 -22.33 -20.79 7.56
CA VAL A 131 -21.30 -19.76 7.39
C VAL A 131 -21.19 -18.83 8.61
N GLY A 132 -22.30 -18.60 9.33
CA GLY A 132 -22.33 -17.78 10.54
C GLY A 132 -21.81 -16.35 10.35
N SER A 133 -20.80 -15.96 11.13
CA SER A 133 -20.25 -14.59 11.21
C SER A 133 -18.85 -14.53 10.61
N ARG A 134 -18.66 -13.72 9.56
CA ARG A 134 -17.38 -13.54 8.85
C ARG A 134 -16.87 -12.10 9.04
N ARG A 135 -15.55 -11.96 9.16
CA ARG A 135 -14.85 -10.67 9.36
C ARG A 135 -13.57 -10.65 8.58
N GLY A 136 -13.38 -9.63 7.76
CA GLY A 136 -12.11 -9.41 7.12
C GLY A 136 -11.83 -7.94 6.85
N MET A 137 -10.64 -7.72 6.31
CA MET A 137 -10.15 -6.39 6.02
C MET A 137 -9.54 -6.35 4.61
N VAL A 138 -9.78 -5.26 3.91
CA VAL A 138 -9.25 -4.97 2.59
C VAL A 138 -8.38 -3.71 2.68
N MET A 139 -7.09 -3.87 2.39
CA MET A 139 -6.06 -2.84 2.51
C MET A 139 -5.64 -2.32 1.14
N GLY A 140 -6.03 -1.10 0.79
CA GLY A 140 -5.66 -0.44 -0.47
C GLY A 140 -5.01 0.92 -0.24
N HIS A 141 -4.05 1.35 -1.07
CA HIS A 141 -3.42 2.67 -0.94
C HIS A 141 -4.45 3.82 -0.96
N VAL A 142 -4.06 4.98 -0.45
CA VAL A 142 -4.89 6.20 -0.45
C VAL A 142 -5.31 6.53 -1.89
N GLN A 143 -6.61 6.68 -2.19
CA GLN A 143 -7.10 6.95 -3.55
C GLN A 143 -6.76 5.90 -4.64
N SER A 144 -6.44 4.65 -4.28
CA SER A 144 -6.15 3.56 -5.24
C SER A 144 -7.36 2.93 -5.94
N GLY A 145 -8.59 3.32 -5.59
CA GLY A 145 -9.80 2.69 -6.14
C GLY A 145 -10.53 1.73 -5.19
N LYS A 146 -10.35 1.87 -3.86
CA LYS A 146 -11.14 1.14 -2.85
C LYS A 146 -12.65 1.24 -3.08
N THR A 147 -13.15 2.41 -3.48
CA THR A 147 -14.56 2.60 -3.81
C THR A 147 -15.01 1.75 -4.99
N THR A 148 -14.22 1.70 -6.06
CA THR A 148 -14.47 0.81 -7.20
C THR A 148 -14.54 -0.65 -6.72
N ASN A 149 -13.63 -1.06 -5.83
CA ASN A 149 -13.59 -2.40 -5.28
C ASN A 149 -14.84 -2.76 -4.46
N TYR A 150 -15.24 -1.92 -3.49
CA TYR A 150 -16.43 -2.21 -2.71
C TYR A 150 -17.73 -2.06 -3.51
N SER A 151 -17.80 -1.18 -4.52
CA SER A 151 -18.96 -1.11 -5.43
C SER A 151 -19.14 -2.42 -6.21
N ALA A 152 -18.06 -2.99 -6.73
CA ALA A 152 -18.06 -4.28 -7.40
C ALA A 152 -18.42 -5.42 -6.43
N LEU A 153 -17.87 -5.43 -5.23
CA LEU A 153 -18.23 -6.38 -4.17
C LEU A 153 -19.72 -6.31 -3.81
N ILE A 154 -20.28 -5.10 -3.65
CA ILE A 154 -21.71 -4.88 -3.38
C ILE A 154 -22.57 -5.47 -4.50
N CYS A 155 -22.21 -5.22 -5.76
CA CYS A 155 -22.94 -5.77 -6.91
C CYS A 155 -22.94 -7.30 -6.89
N LYS A 156 -21.77 -7.92 -6.71
CA LYS A 156 -21.63 -9.38 -6.68
C LYS A 156 -22.31 -10.00 -5.45
N ALA A 157 -22.20 -9.38 -4.29
CA ALA A 157 -22.86 -9.84 -3.07
C ALA A 157 -24.38 -9.80 -3.22
N ALA A 158 -24.92 -8.73 -3.80
CA ALA A 158 -26.34 -8.60 -4.14
C ALA A 158 -26.81 -9.70 -5.10
N ASP A 159 -26.05 -9.95 -6.18
CA ASP A 159 -26.35 -11.00 -7.15
C ASP A 159 -26.30 -12.40 -6.50
N ALA A 160 -25.34 -12.64 -5.60
CA ALA A 160 -25.15 -13.92 -4.94
C ALA A 160 -26.13 -14.21 -3.78
N GLY A 161 -26.95 -13.23 -3.38
CA GLY A 161 -28.05 -13.44 -2.41
C GLY A 161 -27.90 -12.72 -1.07
N TYR A 162 -26.93 -11.82 -0.89
CA TYR A 162 -26.95 -10.90 0.24
C TYR A 162 -28.12 -9.92 0.11
N ARG A 163 -29.00 -9.90 1.11
CA ARG A 163 -30.28 -9.16 1.05
C ARG A 163 -30.21 -7.80 1.69
N THR A 164 -29.44 -7.66 2.77
CA THR A 164 -29.22 -6.39 3.46
C THR A 164 -27.77 -5.97 3.26
N ILE A 165 -27.56 -4.76 2.74
CA ILE A 165 -26.23 -4.19 2.53
C ILE A 165 -26.14 -2.88 3.31
N ILE A 166 -25.16 -2.76 4.21
CA ILE A 166 -24.90 -1.54 4.97
C ILE A 166 -23.49 -1.07 4.62
N LEU A 167 -23.36 0.13 4.09
CA LEU A 167 -22.10 0.81 3.84
C LEU A 167 -21.93 1.95 4.85
N LEU A 168 -20.96 1.81 5.75
CA LEU A 168 -20.55 2.85 6.66
C LEU A 168 -19.56 3.77 5.95
N ALA A 169 -20.01 4.99 5.63
CA ALA A 169 -19.17 6.04 5.09
C ALA A 169 -18.41 6.78 6.22
N GLY A 170 -17.80 7.93 5.93
CA GLY A 170 -17.13 8.76 6.93
C GLY A 170 -18.06 9.36 8.01
N ILE A 171 -17.50 10.23 8.85
CA ILE A 171 -18.22 10.86 9.98
C ILE A 171 -19.15 11.99 9.50
N THR A 172 -18.83 12.61 8.37
CA THR A 172 -19.52 13.82 7.87
C THR A 172 -20.63 13.48 6.88
N ASN A 173 -21.65 14.34 6.80
CA ASN A 173 -22.70 14.19 5.79
C ASN A 173 -22.18 14.38 4.35
N SER A 174 -21.12 15.19 4.14
CA SER A 174 -20.53 15.39 2.81
C SER A 174 -19.94 14.08 2.26
N LEU A 175 -19.14 13.38 3.07
CA LEU A 175 -18.56 12.07 2.74
C LEU A 175 -19.64 11.03 2.45
N ARG A 176 -20.66 10.97 3.33
CA ARG A 176 -21.79 10.05 3.16
C ARG A 176 -22.57 10.35 1.87
N THR A 177 -22.82 11.62 1.57
CA THR A 177 -23.54 12.03 0.35
C THR A 177 -22.73 11.67 -0.89
N GLN A 178 -21.43 11.96 -0.92
CA GLN A 178 -20.56 11.56 -2.03
C GLN A 178 -20.56 10.03 -2.22
N THR A 179 -20.50 9.27 -1.13
CA THR A 179 -20.53 7.80 -1.18
C THR A 179 -21.86 7.29 -1.72
N GLN A 180 -22.98 7.86 -1.26
CA GLN A 180 -24.33 7.53 -1.75
C GLN A 180 -24.43 7.80 -3.25
N GLU A 181 -23.93 8.92 -3.74
CA GLU A 181 -23.98 9.26 -5.15
C GLU A 181 -23.14 8.32 -6.01
N ARG A 182 -21.97 7.89 -5.54
CA ARG A 182 -21.17 6.86 -6.22
C ARG A 182 -21.92 5.54 -6.31
N LEU A 183 -22.66 5.14 -5.26
CA LEU A 183 -23.50 3.94 -5.31
C LEU A 183 -24.77 4.12 -6.14
N ASP A 184 -25.30 5.34 -6.23
CA ASP A 184 -26.35 5.64 -7.18
C ASP A 184 -25.87 5.38 -8.61
N GLU A 185 -24.66 5.85 -8.95
CA GLU A 185 -24.03 5.70 -10.27
C GLU A 185 -23.60 4.25 -10.56
N THR A 186 -23.14 3.49 -9.57
CA THR A 186 -22.54 2.16 -9.79
C THR A 186 -23.45 0.98 -9.44
N PHE A 187 -24.46 1.15 -8.58
CA PHE A 187 -25.30 0.05 -8.09
C PHE A 187 -26.81 0.32 -8.19
N ILE A 188 -27.33 1.46 -7.71
CA ILE A 188 -28.78 1.72 -7.68
C ILE A 188 -29.30 2.07 -9.09
N GLY A 189 -28.52 2.80 -9.88
CA GLY A 189 -28.82 3.18 -11.26
C GLY A 189 -29.80 4.35 -11.40
N LYS A 190 -30.18 5.03 -10.32
CA LYS A 190 -31.00 6.24 -10.33
C LYS A 190 -30.63 7.12 -9.15
N LYS A 191 -30.97 8.41 -9.20
CA LYS A 191 -30.78 9.31 -8.06
C LYS A 191 -31.61 8.84 -6.87
N SER A 192 -30.98 8.58 -5.73
CA SER A 192 -31.65 8.24 -4.48
C SER A 192 -32.19 9.50 -3.82
N VAL A 193 -33.48 9.78 -4.05
CA VAL A 193 -34.21 10.88 -3.42
C VAL A 193 -35.53 10.33 -2.90
N PHE A 194 -35.88 10.64 -1.65
CA PHE A 194 -37.16 10.26 -1.09
C PHE A 194 -38.26 11.20 -1.61
N HIS A 195 -39.42 10.66 -1.98
CA HIS A 195 -40.58 11.42 -2.50
C HIS A 195 -40.32 12.25 -3.76
N ALA A 196 -39.32 11.86 -4.58
CA ALA A 196 -39.14 12.48 -5.88
C ALA A 196 -40.41 12.30 -6.74
N LEU A 197 -40.86 13.38 -7.39
CA LEU A 197 -42.03 13.35 -8.29
C LEU A 197 -41.83 12.39 -9.47
N ALA A 198 -40.58 12.20 -9.89
CA ALA A 198 -40.18 11.26 -10.91
C ALA A 198 -38.82 10.63 -10.55
N ALA A 199 -38.61 9.37 -10.94
CA ALA A 199 -37.31 8.74 -10.82
C ALA A 199 -36.36 9.29 -11.90
N GLU A 200 -35.19 9.76 -11.49
CA GLU A 200 -34.15 10.23 -12.41
C GLU A 200 -33.12 9.11 -12.68
N PRO A 201 -33.20 8.40 -13.83
CA PRO A 201 -32.28 7.32 -14.16
C PRO A 201 -30.85 7.84 -14.41
N LEU A 202 -29.86 7.00 -14.12
CA LEU A 202 -28.44 7.27 -14.38
C LEU A 202 -27.91 6.41 -15.53
N PRO A 203 -26.79 6.82 -16.18
CA PRO A 203 -26.29 6.17 -17.39
C PRO A 203 -26.06 4.66 -17.26
N ILE A 204 -25.68 4.15 -16.08
CA ILE A 204 -25.46 2.71 -15.88
C ILE A 204 -26.66 1.82 -16.28
N LEU A 205 -27.89 2.35 -16.26
CA LEU A 205 -29.08 1.60 -16.68
C LEU A 205 -29.15 1.30 -18.18
N THR A 206 -28.36 1.98 -19.03
CA THR A 206 -28.30 1.69 -20.46
C THR A 206 -27.46 0.44 -20.77
N TYR A 207 -26.70 -0.05 -19.79
CA TYR A 207 -25.82 -1.21 -19.92
C TYR A 207 -26.50 -2.54 -19.53
N ALA A 208 -27.82 -2.53 -19.34
CA ALA A 208 -28.63 -3.72 -19.10
C ALA A 208 -29.96 -3.66 -19.86
N MET A 209 -30.36 -4.79 -20.46
CA MET A 209 -31.62 -4.90 -21.20
C MET A 209 -32.84 -4.90 -20.27
N LYS A 210 -32.76 -5.64 -19.17
CA LYS A 210 -33.78 -5.66 -18.10
C LYS A 210 -33.36 -4.66 -17.03
N LYS A 211 -34.30 -3.89 -16.47
CA LYS A 211 -34.00 -2.93 -15.39
C LYS A 211 -34.45 -3.51 -14.05
N ARG A 212 -33.49 -3.76 -13.15
CA ARG A 212 -33.69 -4.06 -11.73
C ARG A 212 -33.23 -2.88 -10.87
N PHE A 213 -33.91 -2.65 -9.76
CA PHE A 213 -33.66 -1.53 -8.86
C PHE A 213 -33.58 -2.04 -7.41
N PRO A 214 -32.41 -1.95 -6.76
CA PRO A 214 -32.32 -2.25 -5.34
C PRO A 214 -33.11 -1.20 -4.55
N ALA A 215 -33.68 -1.60 -3.41
CA ALA A 215 -34.27 -0.67 -2.46
C ALA A 215 -33.15 0.11 -1.76
N TYR A 216 -33.45 1.34 -1.33
CA TYR A 216 -32.51 2.15 -0.56
C TYR A 216 -33.19 2.73 0.68
N GLY A 217 -32.55 2.58 1.83
CA GLY A 217 -33.00 3.15 3.10
C GLY A 217 -32.36 4.49 3.45
N THR A 218 -31.50 5.01 2.58
CA THR A 218 -30.84 6.32 2.66
C THR A 218 -30.88 7.02 1.30
N SER A 219 -30.73 8.34 1.26
CA SER A 219 -30.81 9.15 0.04
C SER A 219 -29.64 10.12 -0.07
N ARG A 220 -29.49 10.79 -1.20
CA ARG A 220 -28.49 11.86 -1.38
C ARG A 220 -28.64 12.97 -0.34
N ASP A 221 -29.86 13.32 0.03
CA ASP A 221 -30.12 14.47 0.91
C ASP A 221 -30.27 14.07 2.38
N LYS A 222 -30.67 12.82 2.66
CA LYS A 222 -30.96 12.35 4.01
C LYS A 222 -30.23 11.04 4.32
N ASP A 223 -29.56 11.07 5.47
CA ASP A 223 -29.10 9.88 6.19
C ASP A 223 -30.31 9.11 6.80
N PHE A 224 -30.08 7.98 7.46
CA PHE A 224 -31.16 7.16 7.99
C PHE A 224 -32.00 7.92 9.06
N THR A 225 -33.32 8.00 8.84
CA THR A 225 -34.29 8.57 9.78
C THR A 225 -35.54 7.69 9.90
N ARG A 226 -36.20 7.77 11.06
CA ARG A 226 -37.40 6.98 11.41
C ARG A 226 -38.71 7.68 11.01
N ASP A 227 -38.67 8.69 10.13
CA ASP A 227 -39.87 9.48 9.82
C ASP A 227 -40.93 8.60 9.13
N PRO A 228 -42.18 8.51 9.63
CA PRO A 228 -43.26 7.75 8.99
C PRO A 228 -43.54 8.20 7.55
N GLY A 229 -43.21 9.46 7.24
CA GLY A 229 -43.33 10.06 5.93
C GLY A 229 -42.07 10.00 5.07
N SER A 230 -41.03 9.20 5.40
CA SER A 230 -39.79 9.04 4.60
C SER A 230 -39.84 7.90 3.57
N GLY A 231 -40.96 7.18 3.47
CA GLY A 231 -41.17 6.14 2.46
C GLY A 231 -40.47 4.80 2.74
N VAL A 232 -39.89 4.59 3.93
CA VAL A 232 -39.33 3.28 4.34
C VAL A 232 -40.46 2.36 4.82
N VAL A 233 -41.35 1.98 3.90
CA VAL A 233 -42.37 0.93 4.11
C VAL A 233 -41.91 -0.32 3.36
N PHE A 234 -40.81 -0.91 3.81
CA PHE A 234 -40.27 -2.13 3.20
C PHE A 234 -40.06 -3.18 4.29
N SER A 235 -40.71 -4.34 4.13
CA SER A 235 -40.35 -5.54 4.87
C SER A 235 -39.14 -6.18 4.21
N ILE A 236 -38.06 -6.37 4.98
CA ILE A 236 -36.84 -7.06 4.52
C ILE A 236 -37.16 -8.47 3.98
N VAL A 237 -38.22 -9.10 4.50
CA VAL A 237 -38.65 -10.45 4.14
C VAL A 237 -39.49 -10.49 2.85
N ALA A 238 -40.19 -9.41 2.51
CA ALA A 238 -41.14 -9.38 1.39
C ALA A 238 -40.52 -8.94 0.04
N HIS A 239 -39.25 -8.54 0.01
CA HIS A 239 -38.60 -8.04 -1.19
C HIS A 239 -37.61 -9.04 -1.82
N ASN A 240 -37.76 -9.22 -3.13
CA ASN A 240 -36.87 -10.07 -3.91
C ASN A 240 -35.63 -9.33 -4.47
N GLU A 241 -35.51 -8.02 -4.22
CA GLU A 241 -34.33 -7.21 -4.52
C GLU A 241 -33.61 -6.82 -3.22
N PRO A 242 -32.28 -6.60 -3.24
CA PRO A 242 -31.53 -6.22 -2.05
C PRO A 242 -31.86 -4.80 -1.60
N ILE A 243 -31.67 -4.52 -0.31
CA ILE A 243 -31.78 -3.17 0.27
C ILE A 243 -30.39 -2.66 0.69
N ILE A 244 -30.11 -1.39 0.38
CA ILE A 244 -28.86 -0.72 0.74
C ILE A 244 -29.06 0.48 1.67
N PHE A 245 -28.17 0.61 2.65
CA PHE A 245 -28.07 1.75 3.56
C PHE A 245 -26.66 2.35 3.49
N VAL A 246 -26.55 3.63 3.17
CA VAL A 246 -25.29 4.39 3.20
C VAL A 246 -25.33 5.37 4.36
N CYS A 247 -24.76 4.95 5.48
CA CYS A 247 -24.84 5.65 6.76
C CYS A 247 -23.51 6.29 7.14
N LYS A 248 -23.56 7.44 7.80
CA LYS A 248 -22.36 8.01 8.44
C LYS A 248 -22.02 7.25 9.71
N LYS A 249 -20.74 7.27 10.12
CA LYS A 249 -20.30 6.74 11.43
C LYS A 249 -20.72 7.65 12.58
N ASN A 250 -21.99 7.58 12.95
CA ASN A 250 -22.57 8.37 14.02
C ASN A 250 -23.50 7.51 14.88
N LYS A 251 -23.29 7.54 16.20
CA LYS A 251 -24.07 6.76 17.17
C LYS A 251 -25.58 6.93 16.99
N ALA A 252 -26.07 8.17 16.90
CA ALA A 252 -27.51 8.43 16.85
C ALA A 252 -28.15 7.92 15.56
N THR A 253 -27.50 8.08 14.41
CA THR A 253 -27.97 7.49 13.13
C THR A 253 -27.98 5.97 13.22
N LEU A 254 -26.88 5.36 13.66
CA LEU A 254 -26.74 3.91 13.70
C LEU A 254 -27.70 3.26 14.71
N SER A 255 -27.95 3.90 15.86
CA SER A 255 -28.95 3.42 16.83
C SER A 255 -30.36 3.44 16.23
N LYS A 256 -30.72 4.46 15.44
CA LYS A 256 -32.02 4.47 14.73
C LYS A 256 -32.12 3.32 13.73
N LEU A 257 -31.05 3.05 12.97
CA LEU A 257 -31.01 1.95 12.02
C LEU A 257 -31.14 0.60 12.74
N ARG A 258 -30.38 0.40 13.83
CA ARG A 258 -30.48 -0.77 14.70
C ARG A 258 -31.92 -0.98 15.19
N ASP A 259 -32.54 0.05 15.75
CA ASP A 259 -33.90 -0.07 16.30
C ASP A 259 -34.92 -0.44 15.22
N TRP A 260 -34.77 0.14 14.02
CA TRP A 260 -35.59 -0.24 12.87
C TRP A 260 -35.36 -1.69 12.42
N LEU A 261 -34.11 -2.16 12.41
CA LEU A 261 -33.78 -3.56 12.08
C LEU A 261 -34.37 -4.54 13.10
N ILE A 262 -34.37 -4.20 14.40
CA ILE A 262 -35.04 -5.01 15.44
C ILE A 262 -36.53 -5.15 15.14
N GLU A 263 -37.18 -4.08 14.69
CA GLU A 263 -38.59 -4.10 14.30
C GLU A 263 -38.83 -4.97 13.06
N GLN A 264 -37.93 -4.93 12.07
CA GLN A 264 -38.01 -5.79 10.88
C GLN A 264 -37.79 -7.27 11.20
N GLY A 265 -36.95 -7.57 12.18
CA GLY A 265 -36.78 -8.93 12.69
C GLY A 265 -37.91 -9.40 13.61
N HIS A 266 -38.90 -8.55 13.91
CA HIS A 266 -39.94 -8.81 14.92
C HIS A 266 -39.36 -9.23 16.28
N GLY A 267 -38.22 -8.63 16.66
CA GLY A 267 -37.47 -8.98 17.87
C GLY A 267 -36.70 -10.31 17.80
N GLN A 268 -36.70 -10.99 16.66
CA GLN A 268 -35.92 -12.20 16.40
C GLN A 268 -34.66 -11.89 15.57
N VAL A 269 -33.75 -12.86 15.54
CA VAL A 269 -32.58 -12.81 14.65
C VAL A 269 -33.06 -12.87 13.20
N ILE A 270 -32.60 -11.92 12.40
CA ILE A 270 -32.91 -11.82 10.98
C ILE A 270 -32.13 -12.91 10.24
N SER A 271 -32.87 -13.80 9.56
CA SER A 271 -32.27 -14.89 8.79
C SER A 271 -31.66 -14.42 7.46
N SER A 272 -32.16 -13.32 6.87
CA SER A 272 -31.65 -12.82 5.59
C SER A 272 -30.18 -12.36 5.72
N PRO A 273 -29.28 -12.67 4.77
CA PRO A 273 -27.84 -12.39 4.95
C PRO A 273 -27.49 -10.90 4.88
N LEU A 274 -26.60 -10.47 5.79
CA LEU A 274 -26.05 -9.11 5.89
C LEU A 274 -24.64 -9.03 5.32
N MET A 275 -24.41 -8.02 4.46
CA MET A 275 -23.08 -7.50 4.13
C MET A 275 -22.91 -6.10 4.74
N LEU A 276 -21.99 -5.96 5.69
CA LEU A 276 -21.61 -4.68 6.28
C LEU A 276 -20.21 -4.30 5.80
N ILE A 277 -20.10 -3.20 5.08
CA ILE A 277 -18.85 -2.65 4.57
C ILE A 277 -18.53 -1.37 5.35
N ASP A 278 -17.30 -1.27 5.83
CA ASP A 278 -16.84 -0.14 6.63
C ASP A 278 -15.70 0.60 5.92
N ASP A 279 -15.99 1.73 5.30
CA ASP A 279 -15.00 2.55 4.59
C ASP A 279 -14.23 3.45 5.57
N GLU A 280 -12.93 3.60 5.40
CA GLU A 280 -12.02 4.17 6.42
C GLU A 280 -12.17 3.46 7.77
N ALA A 281 -12.10 2.12 7.78
CA ALA A 281 -12.31 1.29 8.98
C ALA A 281 -11.35 1.61 10.14
N ASP A 282 -10.27 2.35 9.89
CA ASP A 282 -9.34 2.87 10.90
C ASP A 282 -9.88 4.10 11.64
N ASN A 283 -11.08 4.57 11.29
CA ASN A 283 -11.71 5.76 11.84
C ASN A 283 -13.12 5.45 12.41
N ALA A 284 -13.32 5.86 13.66
CA ALA A 284 -14.55 5.81 14.47
C ALA A 284 -15.15 4.43 14.79
N SER A 285 -14.99 3.43 13.94
CA SER A 285 -15.54 2.07 14.15
C SER A 285 -14.69 1.20 15.06
N ILE A 286 -13.40 1.47 15.18
CA ILE A 286 -12.49 0.79 16.12
C ILE A 286 -12.84 1.06 17.60
N ASN A 287 -12.60 0.07 18.46
CA ASN A 287 -12.70 0.27 19.90
C ASN A 287 -11.44 0.96 20.44
N THR A 288 -11.58 2.18 20.97
CA THR A 288 -10.47 2.96 21.56
C THR A 288 -10.66 3.21 23.06
N SER A 289 -11.42 2.35 23.75
CA SER A 289 -11.64 2.46 25.20
C SER A 289 -10.33 2.36 26.00
N LYS A 290 -10.31 2.86 27.23
CA LYS A 290 -9.20 2.61 28.19
C LYS A 290 -9.39 1.30 28.95
N ASP A 291 -10.65 0.95 29.18
CA ASP A 291 -11.04 -0.28 29.87
C ASP A 291 -11.24 -1.37 28.80
N PRO A 292 -10.47 -2.48 28.85
CA PRO A 292 -10.64 -3.63 27.96
C PRO A 292 -12.05 -4.23 27.98
N LYS A 293 -12.82 -3.98 29.05
CA LYS A 293 -14.21 -4.43 29.21
C LYS A 293 -15.25 -3.43 28.71
N ALA A 294 -14.83 -2.30 28.13
CA ALA A 294 -15.76 -1.29 27.63
C ALA A 294 -15.59 -1.08 26.12
N THR A 295 -16.72 -0.90 25.43
CA THR A 295 -16.76 -0.61 23.99
C THR A 295 -17.04 0.87 23.73
N THR A 296 -16.38 1.47 22.74
CA THR A 296 -16.75 2.81 22.26
C THR A 296 -18.17 2.80 21.68
N ALA A 297 -18.87 3.93 21.79
CA ALA A 297 -20.31 3.96 21.49
C ALA A 297 -20.66 3.66 20.02
N ILE A 298 -19.78 3.96 19.06
CA ILE A 298 -20.00 3.63 17.64
C ILE A 298 -19.71 2.15 17.39
N ASN A 299 -18.58 1.65 17.88
CA ASN A 299 -18.20 0.23 17.80
C ASN A 299 -19.29 -0.67 18.39
N GLY A 300 -19.78 -0.35 19.59
CA GLY A 300 -20.87 -1.08 20.24
C GLY A 300 -22.13 -1.19 19.38
N VAL A 301 -22.60 -0.09 18.80
CA VAL A 301 -23.81 -0.11 17.95
C VAL A 301 -23.57 -0.90 16.65
N ILE A 302 -22.37 -0.88 16.07
CA ILE A 302 -22.05 -1.72 14.90
C ILE A 302 -22.11 -3.20 15.28
N ARG A 303 -21.54 -3.59 16.43
CA ARG A 303 -21.61 -4.97 16.92
C ARG A 303 -23.05 -5.41 17.20
N GLU A 304 -23.87 -4.52 17.79
CA GLU A 304 -25.29 -4.77 18.01
C GLU A 304 -26.04 -5.00 16.68
N ILE A 305 -25.82 -4.16 15.65
CA ILE A 305 -26.41 -4.35 14.32
C ILE A 305 -26.01 -5.70 13.74
N MET A 306 -24.72 -6.05 13.80
CA MET A 306 -24.23 -7.35 13.31
C MET A 306 -24.94 -8.51 14.02
N ALA A 307 -25.08 -8.44 15.35
CA ALA A 307 -25.72 -9.49 16.16
C ALA A 307 -27.21 -9.72 15.82
N LEU A 308 -27.88 -8.78 15.14
CA LEU A 308 -29.27 -8.95 14.69
C LEU A 308 -29.41 -9.96 13.55
N PHE A 309 -28.32 -10.39 12.90
CA PHE A 309 -28.36 -11.27 11.72
C PHE A 309 -27.70 -12.61 12.00
N GLU A 310 -28.32 -13.69 11.51
CA GLU A 310 -27.78 -15.06 11.61
C GLU A 310 -26.53 -15.22 10.74
N ARG A 311 -26.63 -14.75 9.48
CA ARG A 311 -25.56 -14.74 8.49
C ARG A 311 -25.09 -13.32 8.26
N ARG A 312 -23.84 -13.04 8.60
CA ARG A 312 -23.32 -11.67 8.61
C ARG A 312 -21.86 -11.64 8.24
N THR A 313 -21.51 -10.67 7.39
CA THR A 313 -20.13 -10.43 7.00
C THR A 313 -19.79 -8.97 7.22
N TYR A 314 -18.69 -8.72 7.95
CA TYR A 314 -18.07 -7.40 8.08
C TYR A 314 -16.80 -7.34 7.22
N VAL A 315 -16.68 -6.31 6.37
CA VAL A 315 -15.48 -6.05 5.56
C VAL A 315 -15.01 -4.61 5.77
N GLY A 316 -13.90 -4.45 6.48
CA GLY A 316 -13.28 -3.13 6.69
C GLY A 316 -12.37 -2.74 5.54
N TYR A 317 -12.58 -1.58 4.93
CA TYR A 317 -11.70 -1.00 3.90
C TYR A 317 -10.86 0.12 4.50
N THR A 318 -9.54 0.07 4.31
CA THR A 318 -8.67 1.15 4.79
C THR A 318 -7.35 1.24 3.99
N ALA A 319 -6.71 2.40 4.04
CA ALA A 319 -5.32 2.59 3.61
C ALA A 319 -4.31 2.48 4.76
N THR A 320 -4.76 2.68 5.98
CA THR A 320 -3.93 2.87 7.18
C THR A 320 -4.45 1.97 8.29
N PRO A 321 -4.30 0.65 8.15
CA PRO A 321 -4.94 -0.33 9.04
C PRO A 321 -4.28 -0.43 10.43
N PHE A 322 -3.29 0.41 10.75
CA PHE A 322 -2.54 0.35 12.01
C PHE A 322 -3.48 0.20 13.22
N ALA A 323 -4.52 1.04 13.29
CA ALA A 323 -5.46 1.01 14.39
C ALA A 323 -6.38 -0.23 14.41
N ASN A 324 -6.65 -0.84 13.26
CA ASN A 324 -7.48 -2.03 13.14
C ASN A 324 -6.74 -3.28 13.64
N ILE A 325 -5.42 -3.32 13.43
CA ILE A 325 -4.62 -4.51 13.72
C ILE A 325 -4.06 -4.47 15.15
N PHE A 326 -3.97 -3.30 15.78
CA PHE A 326 -3.64 -3.20 17.21
C PHE A 326 -4.78 -3.62 18.14
N ILE A 327 -5.97 -3.96 17.64
CA ILE A 327 -7.05 -4.50 18.47
C ILE A 327 -6.61 -5.87 19.02
N ASP A 328 -6.72 -6.05 20.33
CA ASP A 328 -6.35 -7.30 20.99
C ASP A 328 -7.33 -8.42 20.56
N PRO A 329 -6.87 -9.50 19.91
CA PRO A 329 -7.73 -10.61 19.50
C PRO A 329 -8.36 -11.34 20.69
N ASP A 330 -7.75 -11.25 21.88
CA ASP A 330 -8.18 -11.93 23.10
C ASP A 330 -9.05 -11.05 24.01
N SER A 331 -9.45 -9.84 23.58
CA SER A 331 -10.37 -8.98 24.33
C SER A 331 -11.80 -9.55 24.30
N ASN A 332 -11.99 -10.70 24.95
CA ASN A 332 -13.24 -11.40 25.07
C ASN A 332 -14.09 -10.73 26.16
N ASP A 333 -14.96 -9.81 25.76
CA ASP A 333 -16.07 -9.38 26.59
C ASP A 333 -17.12 -10.50 26.62
N GLU A 334 -17.43 -11.01 27.82
CA GLU A 334 -18.41 -12.10 28.04
C GLU A 334 -19.83 -11.73 27.57
N MET A 335 -20.16 -10.44 27.43
CA MET A 335 -21.48 -9.98 26.96
C MET A 335 -21.58 -9.73 25.46
N LEU A 336 -20.48 -9.47 24.75
CA LEU A 336 -20.44 -9.16 23.30
C LEU A 336 -19.19 -9.78 22.66
N LYS A 337 -19.26 -11.10 22.41
CA LYS A 337 -18.15 -12.03 22.13
C LYS A 337 -17.23 -11.77 20.92
N ASP A 338 -17.14 -10.56 20.34
CA ASP A 338 -16.86 -10.49 18.90
C ASP A 338 -16.45 -9.08 18.38
N ASP A 339 -15.21 -8.64 18.60
CA ASP A 339 -14.66 -7.36 18.06
C ASP A 339 -14.54 -7.35 16.52
N LEU A 340 -14.46 -6.16 15.91
CA LEU A 340 -14.35 -5.93 14.46
C LEU A 340 -12.95 -6.23 13.90
N PHE A 341 -12.08 -6.89 14.66
CA PHE A 341 -10.77 -7.34 14.18
C PHE A 341 -10.92 -8.33 13.00
N PRO A 342 -10.06 -8.25 11.96
CA PRO A 342 -10.10 -9.18 10.83
C PRO A 342 -9.67 -10.58 11.25
N LYS A 343 -10.66 -11.44 11.56
CA LYS A 343 -10.42 -12.83 11.96
C LYS A 343 -10.25 -13.79 10.79
N HIS A 344 -11.01 -13.60 9.70
CA HIS A 344 -11.14 -14.60 8.65
C HIS A 344 -10.28 -14.30 7.43
N PHE A 345 -10.07 -13.04 7.09
CA PHE A 345 -9.18 -12.67 5.99
C PHE A 345 -8.62 -11.25 6.08
N ILE A 346 -7.43 -11.07 5.51
CA ILE A 346 -6.81 -9.79 5.17
C ILE A 346 -6.45 -9.85 3.69
N LYS A 347 -6.95 -8.91 2.90
CA LYS A 347 -6.67 -8.80 1.46
C LYS A 347 -5.95 -7.48 1.17
N THR A 348 -4.79 -7.53 0.54
CA THR A 348 -4.17 -6.31 -0.02
C THR A 348 -4.66 -6.06 -1.44
N LEU A 349 -4.86 -4.78 -1.76
CA LEU A 349 -5.13 -4.29 -3.11
C LEU A 349 -3.88 -3.57 -3.61
N ASP A 350 -3.30 -4.09 -4.68
CA ASP A 350 -2.22 -3.41 -5.38
C ASP A 350 -2.83 -2.42 -6.39
N PRO A 351 -2.29 -1.21 -6.50
CA PRO A 351 -2.77 -0.25 -7.48
C PRO A 351 -2.21 -0.60 -8.87
N PRO A 352 -2.85 -0.14 -9.96
CA PRO A 352 -2.27 -0.22 -11.29
C PRO A 352 -0.95 0.55 -11.39
N ASN A 353 -0.13 0.22 -12.39
CA ASN A 353 1.17 0.87 -12.64
C ASN A 353 1.06 2.39 -12.92
N THR A 354 -0.11 2.89 -13.33
CA THR A 354 -0.38 4.32 -13.60
C THR A 354 -0.76 5.14 -12.35
N TYR A 355 -0.86 4.51 -11.19
CA TYR A 355 -1.21 5.19 -9.96
C TYR A 355 -0.01 5.96 -9.38
N VAL A 356 -0.19 7.25 -9.11
CA VAL A 356 0.80 8.07 -8.41
C VAL A 356 0.58 7.93 -6.91
N GLY A 357 1.47 7.18 -6.26
CA GLY A 357 1.41 6.88 -4.82
C GLY A 357 2.59 7.44 -4.03
N ALA A 358 2.53 7.23 -2.71
CA ALA A 358 3.56 7.67 -1.78
C ALA A 358 4.95 7.09 -2.12
N SER A 359 5.07 5.84 -2.56
CA SER A 359 6.36 5.25 -2.94
C SER A 359 7.00 5.99 -4.13
N ARG A 360 6.23 6.35 -5.16
CA ARG A 360 6.76 7.12 -6.31
C ARG A 360 7.17 8.55 -5.94
N VAL A 361 6.44 9.19 -5.01
CA VAL A 361 6.59 10.62 -4.69
C VAL A 361 7.53 10.89 -3.50
N PHE A 362 7.68 9.94 -2.56
CA PHE A 362 8.34 10.15 -1.27
C PHE A 362 9.39 9.12 -0.89
N ALA A 363 9.46 7.95 -1.55
CA ALA A 363 10.59 7.05 -1.33
C ALA A 363 11.89 7.68 -1.86
N ASP A 364 13.03 7.29 -1.27
CA ASP A 364 14.34 7.83 -1.67
C ASP A 364 14.71 7.45 -3.12
N ASP A 365 14.15 6.35 -3.64
CA ASP A 365 14.28 5.85 -5.02
C ASP A 365 13.01 6.08 -5.88
N GLY A 366 12.08 6.91 -5.41
CA GLY A 366 10.85 7.22 -6.13
C GLY A 366 11.11 8.04 -7.40
N ASP A 367 10.57 7.60 -8.54
CA ASP A 367 10.74 8.24 -9.85
C ASP A 367 10.15 9.66 -9.92
N LEU A 368 9.12 9.94 -9.11
CA LEU A 368 8.49 11.26 -9.02
C LEU A 368 9.04 12.10 -7.85
N ARG A 369 9.98 11.58 -7.05
CA ARG A 369 10.52 12.26 -5.86
C ARG A 369 11.13 13.61 -6.20
N GLU A 370 12.02 13.64 -7.17
CA GLU A 370 12.74 14.83 -7.63
C GLU A 370 11.85 15.74 -8.49
N PRO A 371 11.16 15.28 -9.55
CA PRO A 371 10.41 16.18 -10.43
C PRO A 371 9.10 16.71 -9.83
N MET A 372 8.53 16.07 -8.79
CA MET A 372 7.24 16.50 -8.21
C MET A 372 7.39 17.29 -6.91
N VAL A 373 8.43 17.07 -6.09
CA VAL A 373 8.45 17.57 -4.70
C VAL A 373 9.44 18.70 -4.48
N GLU A 374 8.89 19.86 -4.11
CA GLU A 374 9.63 21.07 -3.83
C GLU A 374 9.68 21.39 -2.34
N LEU A 375 10.89 21.61 -1.82
CA LEU A 375 11.11 21.91 -0.40
C LEU A 375 11.01 23.41 -0.12
N VAL A 376 10.04 23.81 0.69
CA VAL A 376 9.84 25.22 1.07
C VAL A 376 10.38 25.54 2.47
N LYS A 377 10.97 26.73 2.62
CA LYS A 377 11.58 27.23 3.89
C LYS A 377 11.26 28.70 4.20
N ASP A 378 10.95 29.47 3.17
CA ASP A 378 10.66 30.91 3.23
C ASP A 378 9.35 31.24 3.95
N TYR A 379 8.43 30.28 4.08
CA TYR A 379 7.13 30.48 4.73
C TYR A 379 7.20 30.96 6.18
N VAL A 380 8.31 30.78 6.91
CA VAL A 380 8.39 31.08 8.35
C VAL A 380 8.12 32.55 8.66
N ALA A 381 8.60 33.48 7.82
CA ALA A 381 8.41 34.92 8.03
C ALA A 381 6.99 35.41 7.71
N HIS A 382 6.25 34.65 6.91
CA HIS A 382 4.96 35.04 6.34
C HIS A 382 3.78 34.31 7.01
N LEU A 383 3.94 33.00 7.19
CA LEU A 383 2.95 32.04 7.68
C LEU A 383 3.64 30.99 8.59
N PRO A 384 4.13 31.37 9.78
CA PRO A 384 4.78 30.43 10.69
C PRO A 384 3.81 29.33 11.11
N LEU A 385 4.29 28.09 11.31
CA LEU A 385 3.42 26.95 11.63
C LEU A 385 2.58 27.17 12.91
N ASN A 386 3.18 27.85 13.89
CA ASN A 386 2.51 28.28 15.12
C ASN A 386 2.14 29.77 15.00
N HIS A 387 0.85 30.04 14.77
CA HIS A 387 0.32 31.40 14.69
C HIS A 387 -1.07 31.47 15.34
N LYS A 388 -1.52 32.70 15.63
CA LYS A 388 -2.88 33.01 16.11
C LYS A 388 -3.82 33.28 14.94
N ALA A 389 -5.13 33.24 15.20
CA ALA A 389 -6.16 33.44 14.16
C ALA A 389 -6.16 34.85 13.54
N ASP A 390 -5.57 35.83 14.23
CA ASP A 390 -5.48 37.24 13.85
C ASP A 390 -4.15 37.61 13.17
N HIS A 391 -3.22 36.67 13.00
CA HIS A 391 -1.90 36.88 12.38
C HIS A 391 -1.99 37.61 11.03
N SER A 392 -1.03 38.51 10.76
CA SER A 392 -0.93 39.21 9.49
C SER A 392 -0.38 38.28 8.42
N VAL A 393 -0.99 38.25 7.24
CA VAL A 393 -0.63 37.32 6.17
C VAL A 393 -0.01 38.09 5.02
N THR A 394 1.11 37.58 4.52
CA THR A 394 1.68 37.91 3.21
C THR A 394 2.00 36.58 2.51
N LEU A 395 2.09 36.56 1.18
CA LEU A 395 2.43 35.34 0.45
C LEU A 395 3.95 35.15 0.43
N PRO A 396 4.46 33.96 0.83
CA PRO A 396 5.87 33.60 0.61
C PRO A 396 6.22 33.61 -0.89
N PRO A 397 7.46 33.96 -1.28
CA PRO A 397 7.95 33.83 -2.65
C PRO A 397 7.69 32.45 -3.29
N SER A 398 7.84 31.37 -2.52
CA SER A 398 7.56 30.01 -2.99
C SER A 398 6.08 29.77 -3.29
N LEU A 399 5.16 30.43 -2.57
CA LEU A 399 3.72 30.35 -2.84
C LEU A 399 3.34 31.18 -4.08
N LEU A 400 3.96 32.34 -4.28
CA LEU A 400 3.79 33.11 -5.53
C LEU A 400 4.23 32.28 -6.74
N THR A 401 5.40 31.63 -6.62
CA THR A 401 5.93 30.70 -7.62
C THR A 401 4.97 29.54 -7.86
N ALA A 402 4.47 28.88 -6.81
CA ALA A 402 3.51 27.78 -6.94
C ALA A 402 2.22 28.18 -7.67
N VAL A 403 1.74 29.42 -7.48
CA VAL A 403 0.57 29.94 -8.21
C VAL A 403 0.87 30.16 -9.69
N ARG A 404 2.06 30.68 -10.05
CA ARG A 404 2.47 30.79 -11.46
C ARG A 404 2.64 29.42 -12.11
N VAL A 405 3.30 28.49 -11.41
CA VAL A 405 3.45 27.10 -11.86
C VAL A 405 2.09 26.44 -12.09
N PHE A 406 1.09 26.68 -11.22
CA PHE A 406 -0.27 26.19 -11.45
C PHE A 406 -0.89 26.71 -12.76
N VAL A 407 -0.70 27.99 -13.07
CA VAL A 407 -1.17 28.59 -14.33
C VAL A 407 -0.42 28.00 -15.52
N LEU A 408 0.90 27.80 -15.43
CA LEU A 408 1.71 27.14 -16.46
C LEU A 408 1.27 25.69 -16.68
N THR A 409 1.05 24.92 -15.62
CA THR A 409 0.52 23.57 -15.71
C THR A 409 -0.82 23.55 -16.44
N ARG A 410 -1.72 24.51 -16.16
CA ARG A 410 -2.99 24.61 -16.89
C ARG A 410 -2.77 24.94 -18.36
N ALA A 411 -1.83 25.83 -18.69
CA ALA A 411 -1.48 26.15 -20.07
C ALA A 411 -0.98 24.91 -20.84
N ILE A 412 -0.05 24.14 -20.25
CA ILE A 412 0.44 22.89 -20.82
C ILE A 412 -0.71 21.90 -21.02
N ARG A 413 -1.59 21.75 -20.02
CA ARG A 413 -2.78 20.88 -20.15
C ARG A 413 -3.73 21.34 -21.26
N ILE A 414 -3.89 22.64 -21.51
CA ILE A 414 -4.66 23.15 -22.66
C ILE A 414 -4.00 22.72 -23.97
N LEU A 415 -2.69 22.87 -24.10
CA LEU A 415 -1.93 22.46 -25.29
C LEU A 415 -2.02 20.94 -25.54
N ARG A 416 -2.10 20.13 -24.48
CA ARG A 416 -2.33 18.68 -24.54
C ARG A 416 -3.78 18.27 -24.76
N GLY A 417 -4.68 19.22 -25.07
CA GLY A 417 -6.10 18.94 -25.33
C GLY A 417 -6.96 18.70 -24.08
N GLN A 418 -6.43 18.92 -22.89
CA GLN A 418 -7.12 18.72 -21.60
C GLN A 418 -7.75 20.01 -21.03
N GLY A 419 -7.84 21.08 -21.81
CA GLY A 419 -8.31 22.40 -21.35
C GLY A 419 -9.72 22.41 -20.76
N ARG A 420 -10.59 21.47 -21.18
CA ARG A 420 -11.97 21.29 -20.69
C ARG A 420 -12.09 20.38 -19.45
N GLN A 421 -10.99 19.76 -19.01
CA GLN A 421 -10.99 18.93 -17.80
C GLN A 421 -10.82 19.78 -16.55
N HIS A 422 -11.29 19.31 -15.40
CA HIS A 422 -11.06 20.00 -14.13
C HIS A 422 -9.55 20.22 -13.87
N CYS A 423 -9.20 21.36 -13.26
CA CYS A 423 -7.82 21.70 -12.91
C CYS A 423 -7.79 22.44 -11.58
N THR A 424 -7.23 21.82 -10.54
CA THR A 424 -7.31 22.33 -9.18
C THR A 424 -5.90 22.55 -8.61
N MET A 425 -5.72 23.63 -7.87
CA MET A 425 -4.60 23.82 -6.95
C MET A 425 -5.10 23.71 -5.51
N MET A 426 -4.32 23.13 -4.61
CA MET A 426 -4.63 23.06 -3.18
C MET A 426 -3.64 23.92 -2.38
N ILE A 427 -4.15 24.81 -1.53
CA ILE A 427 -3.35 25.56 -0.54
C ILE A 427 -3.84 25.18 0.86
N ASN A 428 -3.01 24.47 1.62
CA ASN A 428 -3.30 24.00 2.99
C ASN A 428 -2.27 24.51 3.99
N VAL A 429 -2.45 25.76 4.42
CA VAL A 429 -1.45 26.51 5.21
C VAL A 429 -1.88 26.81 6.65
N SER A 430 -3.18 26.83 6.96
CA SER A 430 -3.67 27.14 8.32
C SER A 430 -4.95 26.40 8.68
N ARG A 431 -5.11 26.10 9.98
CA ARG A 431 -6.35 25.55 10.55
C ARG A 431 -7.43 26.60 10.79
N PHE A 432 -7.08 27.88 10.80
CA PHE A 432 -8.01 28.96 11.11
C PHE A 432 -8.65 29.53 9.85
N ASN A 433 -9.99 29.55 9.82
CA ASN A 433 -10.74 30.11 8.69
C ASN A 433 -10.36 31.58 8.41
N ALA A 434 -10.17 32.40 9.45
CA ALA A 434 -9.76 33.80 9.31
C ALA A 434 -8.40 33.97 8.57
N ILE A 435 -7.46 33.05 8.79
CA ILE A 435 -6.18 33.06 8.08
C ILE A 435 -6.37 32.57 6.64
N GLN A 436 -7.20 31.55 6.42
CA GLN A 436 -7.53 31.06 5.08
C GLN A 436 -8.17 32.14 4.21
N GLU A 437 -9.07 32.95 4.77
CA GLU A 437 -9.71 34.09 4.10
C GLU A 437 -8.69 35.18 3.73
N LYS A 438 -7.75 35.51 4.64
CA LYS A 438 -6.65 36.43 4.32
C LYS A 438 -5.76 35.92 3.19
N VAL A 439 -5.37 34.64 3.24
CA VAL A 439 -4.59 34.00 2.17
C VAL A 439 -5.36 34.04 0.84
N GLN A 440 -6.67 33.81 0.86
CA GLN A 440 -7.51 33.91 -0.33
C GLN A 440 -7.50 35.32 -0.93
N GLY A 441 -7.59 36.35 -0.10
CA GLY A 441 -7.51 37.74 -0.55
C GLY A 441 -6.18 38.07 -1.22
N GLU A 442 -5.06 37.68 -0.60
CA GLU A 442 -3.72 37.89 -1.16
C GLU A 442 -3.51 37.12 -2.48
N VAL A 443 -3.98 35.86 -2.55
CA VAL A 443 -3.92 35.05 -3.79
C VAL A 443 -4.79 35.66 -4.87
N TYR A 444 -5.97 36.20 -4.53
CA TYR A 444 -6.83 36.88 -5.48
C TYR A 444 -6.15 38.10 -6.09
N ILE A 445 -5.52 38.96 -5.28
CA ILE A 445 -4.77 40.13 -5.75
C ILE A 445 -3.64 39.70 -6.70
N TYR A 446 -2.90 38.65 -6.33
CA TYR A 446 -1.82 38.14 -7.15
C TYR A 446 -2.33 37.56 -8.49
N LEU A 447 -3.43 36.80 -8.47
CA LEU A 447 -4.05 36.28 -9.69
C LEU A 447 -4.52 37.38 -10.64
N GLN A 448 -5.04 38.50 -10.13
CA GLN A 448 -5.38 39.66 -10.97
C GLN A 448 -4.14 40.22 -11.69
N THR A 449 -3.00 40.25 -10.99
CA THR A 449 -1.72 40.66 -11.58
C THR A 449 -1.30 39.71 -12.71
N LEU A 450 -1.38 38.40 -12.46
CA LEU A 450 -1.08 37.39 -13.48
C LEU A 450 -2.02 37.44 -14.69
N GLN A 451 -3.32 37.62 -14.47
CA GLN A 451 -4.32 37.72 -15.53
C GLN A 451 -4.09 38.92 -16.44
N ASN A 452 -3.76 40.08 -15.86
CA ASN A 452 -3.48 41.29 -16.61
C ASN A 452 -2.22 41.15 -17.48
N ALA A 453 -1.15 40.56 -16.93
CA ALA A 453 0.05 40.28 -17.70
C ALA A 453 -0.22 39.25 -18.81
N ALA A 454 -0.90 38.14 -18.48
CA ALA A 454 -1.23 37.07 -19.43
C ALA A 454 -2.08 37.55 -20.61
N ALA A 455 -3.00 38.49 -20.39
CA ALA A 455 -3.80 39.09 -21.46
C ALA A 455 -2.95 39.85 -22.50
N ASN A 456 -1.76 40.32 -22.10
CA ASN A 456 -0.82 41.04 -22.96
C ASN A 456 0.37 40.19 -23.43
N ALA A 457 0.39 38.88 -23.13
CA ALA A 457 1.51 37.97 -23.40
C ALA A 457 1.84 37.78 -24.90
N MET A 458 0.95 38.22 -25.80
CA MET A 458 1.11 38.19 -27.25
C MET A 458 1.57 39.54 -27.85
N GLY A 459 1.93 40.52 -27.01
CA GLY A 459 2.47 41.80 -27.46
C GLY A 459 3.84 41.69 -28.15
N PRO A 460 4.32 42.75 -28.82
CA PRO A 460 5.55 42.74 -29.61
C PRO A 460 6.84 42.59 -28.77
N ASP A 461 6.83 43.01 -27.50
CA ASP A 461 7.93 42.80 -26.54
C ASP A 461 7.37 42.29 -25.19
N PRO A 462 6.94 41.02 -25.12
CA PRO A 462 6.22 40.49 -23.98
C PRO A 462 7.12 40.25 -22.77
N LEU A 463 8.42 40.06 -22.98
CA LEU A 463 9.40 39.85 -21.91
C LEU A 463 9.81 41.16 -21.21
N SER A 464 9.38 42.31 -21.73
CA SER A 464 9.48 43.59 -21.01
C SER A 464 8.55 43.66 -19.80
N ASP A 465 7.47 42.86 -19.78
CA ASP A 465 6.62 42.69 -18.60
C ASP A 465 7.34 41.75 -17.60
N PRO A 466 7.67 42.21 -16.38
CA PRO A 466 8.38 41.39 -15.41
C PRO A 466 7.61 40.11 -15.03
N VAL A 467 6.27 40.12 -15.07
CA VAL A 467 5.45 38.95 -14.76
C VAL A 467 5.57 37.89 -15.84
N ILE A 468 5.65 38.29 -17.11
CA ILE A 468 5.88 37.35 -18.22
C ILE A 468 7.30 36.80 -18.20
N ALA A 469 8.29 37.62 -17.81
CA ALA A 469 9.65 37.14 -17.57
C ALA A 469 9.69 36.10 -16.44
N GLU A 470 8.98 36.33 -15.33
CA GLU A 470 8.83 35.33 -14.25
C GLU A 470 8.16 34.04 -14.72
N PHE A 471 7.11 34.14 -15.56
CA PHE A 471 6.48 32.96 -16.16
C PHE A 471 7.45 32.17 -17.04
N ARG A 472 8.29 32.84 -17.83
CA ARG A 472 9.32 32.18 -18.64
C ARG A 472 10.32 31.48 -17.73
N ASP A 473 10.86 32.18 -16.74
CA ASP A 473 11.92 31.64 -15.89
C ASP A 473 11.41 30.44 -15.06
N ASP A 474 10.17 30.50 -14.58
CA ASP A 474 9.52 29.35 -13.94
C ASP A 474 9.22 28.22 -14.94
N PHE A 475 8.81 28.53 -16.17
CA PHE A 475 8.59 27.51 -17.21
C PHE A 475 9.88 26.77 -17.55
N GLU A 476 10.97 27.48 -17.83
CA GLU A 476 12.25 26.86 -18.18
C GLU A 476 12.81 26.02 -17.02
N ARG A 477 12.64 26.50 -15.77
CA ARG A 477 13.08 25.75 -14.59
C ARG A 477 12.29 24.45 -14.39
N GLU A 478 10.97 24.50 -14.57
CA GLU A 478 10.08 23.40 -14.18
C GLU A 478 9.79 22.44 -15.34
N PHE A 479 9.73 22.95 -16.56
CA PHE A 479 9.18 22.27 -17.75
C PHE A 479 10.06 22.44 -19.00
N GLY A 480 11.27 23.02 -18.89
CA GLY A 480 12.15 23.28 -20.03
C GLY A 480 12.63 22.01 -20.76
N ASP A 481 12.70 20.87 -20.07
CA ASP A 481 12.99 19.56 -20.66
C ASP A 481 11.74 18.87 -21.27
N GLY A 482 10.58 19.54 -21.24
CA GLY A 482 9.31 19.03 -21.74
C GLY A 482 9.13 19.14 -23.26
N GLU A 483 7.99 18.65 -23.76
CA GLU A 483 7.64 18.71 -25.19
C GLU A 483 7.19 20.11 -25.61
N GLU A 484 6.57 20.86 -24.71
CA GLU A 484 6.06 22.20 -24.96
C GLU A 484 7.18 23.24 -24.92
N ALA A 485 7.12 24.23 -25.82
CA ALA A 485 7.97 25.42 -25.73
C ALA A 485 7.22 26.58 -25.04
N PHE A 486 7.94 27.48 -24.36
CA PHE A 486 7.32 28.63 -23.70
C PHE A 486 6.51 29.50 -24.66
N ASP A 487 6.94 29.64 -25.91
CA ASP A 487 6.21 30.39 -26.92
C ASP A 487 4.83 29.78 -27.24
N ALA A 488 4.70 28.45 -27.20
CA ALA A 488 3.41 27.79 -27.35
C ALA A 488 2.53 28.06 -26.11
N VAL A 489 3.10 27.97 -24.90
CA VAL A 489 2.42 28.26 -23.63
C VAL A 489 1.86 29.68 -23.60
N ARG A 490 2.61 30.66 -24.09
CA ARG A 490 2.17 32.06 -24.17
C ARG A 490 0.88 32.23 -24.96
N THR A 491 0.66 31.44 -26.02
CA THR A 491 -0.55 31.54 -26.86
C THR A 491 -1.83 31.22 -26.11
N VAL A 492 -1.76 30.40 -25.06
CA VAL A 492 -2.90 29.96 -24.25
C VAL A 492 -2.85 30.53 -22.83
N LEU A 493 -1.84 31.32 -22.47
CA LEU A 493 -1.62 31.80 -21.10
C LEU A 493 -2.77 32.66 -20.57
N ALA A 494 -3.37 33.49 -21.42
CA ALA A 494 -4.55 34.29 -21.08
C ALA A 494 -5.77 33.43 -20.73
N GLU A 495 -5.95 32.30 -21.43
CA GLU A 495 -6.97 31.32 -21.06
C GLU A 495 -6.56 30.62 -19.76
N ALA A 496 -5.32 30.14 -19.67
CA ALA A 496 -4.74 29.41 -18.54
C ALA A 496 -4.95 30.15 -17.21
N ALA A 497 -4.74 31.47 -17.18
CA ALA A 497 -4.84 32.31 -16.00
C ALA A 497 -6.29 32.56 -15.51
N ARG A 498 -7.32 32.14 -16.25
CA ARG A 498 -8.74 32.26 -15.83
C ARG A 498 -9.09 31.20 -14.78
N VAL A 499 -8.63 31.43 -13.55
CA VAL A 499 -8.84 30.57 -12.39
C VAL A 499 -9.39 31.38 -11.21
N GLN A 500 -10.15 30.73 -10.33
CA GLN A 500 -10.77 31.39 -9.16
C GLN A 500 -10.23 30.85 -7.84
N PRO A 501 -9.80 31.71 -6.90
CA PRO A 501 -9.43 31.28 -5.56
C PRO A 501 -10.68 31.14 -4.67
N LEU A 502 -10.91 29.95 -4.13
CA LEU A 502 -12.09 29.61 -3.33
C LEU A 502 -11.68 29.09 -1.94
N THR A 503 -12.30 29.63 -0.90
CA THR A 503 -12.17 29.08 0.45
C THR A 503 -13.08 27.88 0.63
N VAL A 504 -12.51 26.76 1.07
CA VAL A 504 -13.22 25.49 1.29
C VAL A 504 -13.19 25.15 2.78
N ASN A 505 -14.37 25.22 3.43
CA ASN A 505 -14.49 24.98 4.87
C ASN A 505 -15.66 24.04 5.21
N MET A 506 -15.74 23.59 6.48
CA MET A 506 -16.76 22.63 6.92
C MET A 506 -18.19 23.19 7.01
N LYS A 507 -18.39 24.51 6.83
CA LYS A 507 -19.69 25.20 6.93
C LYS A 507 -20.19 25.73 5.57
N GLY A 508 -19.36 25.77 4.53
CA GLY A 508 -19.68 26.28 3.19
C GLY A 508 -18.46 26.42 2.28
N GLY A 509 -18.70 26.55 0.98
CA GLY A 509 -17.68 26.50 -0.09
C GLY A 509 -17.62 25.10 -0.72
N ALA A 510 -18.61 24.79 -1.57
CA ALA A 510 -18.68 23.49 -2.25
C ALA A 510 -17.97 23.59 -3.60
N LEU A 511 -17.01 22.69 -3.84
CA LEU A 511 -16.45 22.46 -5.16
C LEU A 511 -17.45 21.61 -5.96
N ASP A 512 -18.24 22.26 -6.81
CA ASP A 512 -19.21 21.58 -7.68
C ASP A 512 -18.58 21.25 -9.04
N TYR A 513 -17.76 20.21 -9.06
CA TYR A 513 -17.19 19.66 -10.29
C TYR A 513 -18.29 19.20 -11.26
N ARG A 514 -19.46 18.78 -10.76
CA ARG A 514 -20.53 18.27 -11.62
C ARG A 514 -21.19 19.35 -12.47
N ALA A 515 -21.48 20.51 -11.87
CA ALA A 515 -22.02 21.65 -12.60
C ALA A 515 -21.08 22.12 -13.74
N HIS A 516 -19.82 21.69 -13.70
CA HIS A 516 -18.77 22.09 -14.64
C HIS A 516 -18.21 20.92 -15.46
N ARG A 517 -18.93 19.79 -15.60
CA ARG A 517 -18.44 18.62 -16.37
C ARG A 517 -18.07 18.93 -17.82
N GLU A 518 -18.79 19.85 -18.46
CA GLU A 518 -18.57 20.15 -19.87
C GLU A 518 -17.31 21.00 -20.12
N ASN A 519 -17.02 21.96 -19.25
CA ASN A 519 -15.98 22.97 -19.46
C ASN A 519 -14.83 22.92 -18.44
N GLY A 520 -14.93 22.05 -17.43
CA GLY A 520 -13.96 21.98 -16.35
C GLY A 520 -14.20 23.05 -15.28
N LEU A 521 -13.72 22.76 -14.08
CA LEU A 521 -13.69 23.67 -12.93
C LEU A 521 -12.22 23.96 -12.67
N HIS A 522 -11.83 25.24 -12.77
CA HIS A 522 -10.45 25.66 -12.65
C HIS A 522 -10.25 26.59 -11.46
N VAL A 523 -9.72 26.06 -10.37
CA VAL A 523 -9.81 26.71 -9.06
C VAL A 523 -8.56 26.51 -8.21
N ILE A 524 -8.27 27.51 -7.38
CA ILE A 524 -7.32 27.40 -6.28
C ILE A 524 -8.12 27.21 -5.00
N ALA A 525 -8.17 25.98 -4.49
CA ALA A 525 -8.87 25.60 -3.27
C ALA A 525 -8.01 25.89 -2.04
N ILE A 526 -8.47 26.79 -1.18
CA ILE A 526 -7.76 27.28 0.01
C ILE A 526 -8.53 26.84 1.25
N GLY A 527 -7.88 26.14 2.18
CA GLY A 527 -8.61 25.57 3.30
C GLY A 527 -7.74 24.82 4.30
N GLY A 528 -8.38 24.41 5.40
CA GLY A 528 -7.74 23.70 6.50
C GLY A 528 -8.20 22.24 6.56
N LEU A 529 -8.95 21.89 7.62
CA LEU A 529 -9.42 20.53 7.88
C LEU A 529 -10.33 19.96 6.78
N ALA A 530 -11.12 20.81 6.11
CA ALA A 530 -12.02 20.37 5.03
C ALA A 530 -11.26 19.85 3.80
N LEU A 531 -10.09 20.42 3.48
CA LEU A 531 -9.21 19.92 2.41
C LEU A 531 -8.38 18.70 2.87
N SER A 532 -8.23 18.53 4.19
CA SER A 532 -7.49 17.40 4.76
C SER A 532 -8.28 16.09 4.68
N ARG A 533 -9.62 16.11 4.80
CA ARG A 533 -10.45 14.89 4.87
C ARG A 533 -11.77 15.02 4.10
N GLY A 534 -12.01 14.07 3.21
CA GLY A 534 -13.35 13.77 2.68
C GLY A 534 -13.91 14.69 1.61
N LEU A 535 -13.06 15.47 0.95
CA LEU A 535 -13.37 16.19 -0.28
C LEU A 535 -12.54 15.64 -1.43
N THR A 536 -13.16 15.44 -2.59
CA THR A 536 -12.45 15.09 -3.83
C THR A 536 -11.98 16.37 -4.49
N LEU A 537 -10.70 16.42 -4.90
CA LEU A 537 -10.12 17.52 -5.66
C LEU A 537 -9.81 17.01 -7.07
N GLU A 538 -10.76 17.16 -7.99
CA GLU A 538 -10.59 16.66 -9.36
C GLU A 538 -9.58 17.51 -10.13
N GLY A 539 -8.68 16.83 -10.86
CA GLY A 539 -7.61 17.45 -11.62
C GLY A 539 -6.61 18.25 -10.78
N LEU A 540 -6.35 17.85 -9.54
CA LEU A 540 -5.38 18.50 -8.65
C LEU A 540 -3.98 18.44 -9.24
N THR A 541 -3.36 19.54 -9.63
CA THR A 541 -2.01 19.56 -10.24
C THR A 541 -0.93 20.13 -9.31
N VAL A 542 -1.26 21.17 -8.55
CA VAL A 542 -0.30 21.82 -7.63
C VAL A 542 -0.82 21.78 -6.20
N SER A 543 0.02 21.35 -5.26
CA SER A 543 -0.29 21.31 -3.82
C SER A 543 0.74 22.11 -3.04
N TYR A 544 0.30 23.07 -2.22
CA TYR A 544 1.15 23.84 -1.33
C TYR A 544 0.73 23.63 0.13
N ILE A 545 1.58 23.00 0.93
CA ILE A 545 1.20 22.45 2.23
C ILE A 545 2.25 22.77 3.27
N LEU A 546 1.83 23.53 4.29
CA LEU A 546 2.67 23.81 5.45
C LEU A 546 2.22 23.01 6.68
N ARG A 547 0.96 22.58 6.71
CA ARG A 547 0.41 21.89 7.87
C ARG A 547 0.96 20.47 7.98
N ASN A 548 1.43 20.15 9.17
CA ASN A 548 1.84 18.82 9.57
C ASN A 548 0.93 18.32 10.70
N THR A 549 0.56 17.03 10.68
CA THR A 549 -0.28 16.42 11.71
C THR A 549 0.52 15.38 12.48
N ALA A 550 0.29 15.28 13.79
CA ALA A 550 1.01 14.35 14.65
C ALA A 550 0.61 12.86 14.50
N ALA A 551 -0.38 12.54 13.65
CA ALA A 551 -0.89 11.19 13.45
C ALA A 551 -0.86 10.80 11.97
N SER A 552 -0.39 9.59 11.68
CA SER A 552 -0.14 9.13 10.31
C SER A 552 -1.39 8.98 9.44
N ASP A 553 -2.49 8.49 10.04
CA ASP A 553 -3.78 8.26 9.38
C ASP A 553 -4.31 9.56 8.75
N THR A 554 -4.12 10.65 9.46
CA THR A 554 -4.56 11.98 9.04
C THR A 554 -3.60 12.56 8.01
N LEU A 555 -2.29 12.33 8.15
CA LEU A 555 -1.29 12.82 7.21
C LEU A 555 -1.46 12.17 5.83
N MET A 556 -1.54 10.85 5.77
CA MET A 556 -1.71 10.13 4.50
C MET A 556 -3.03 10.47 3.81
N GLN A 557 -4.09 10.75 4.57
CA GLN A 557 -5.36 11.23 4.00
C GLN A 557 -5.30 12.69 3.51
N MET A 558 -4.35 13.51 3.99
CA MET A 558 -4.09 14.85 3.46
C MET A 558 -3.38 14.84 2.12
N ALA A 559 -2.74 13.72 1.75
CA ALA A 559 -2.06 13.55 0.48
C ALA A 559 -3.02 13.40 -0.70
N ARG A 560 -3.71 14.51 -1.02
CA ARG A 560 -4.68 14.58 -2.11
C ARG A 560 -4.02 14.44 -3.49
N TRP A 561 -2.71 14.64 -3.57
CA TRP A 561 -1.94 14.46 -4.79
C TRP A 561 -1.71 13.00 -5.18
N PHE A 562 -1.98 12.04 -4.29
CA PHE A 562 -2.03 10.63 -4.70
C PHE A 562 -3.27 10.34 -5.54
N GLY A 563 -3.13 9.51 -6.56
CA GLY A 563 -4.21 9.16 -7.47
C GLY A 563 -3.75 9.01 -8.92
N TYR A 564 -4.72 8.82 -9.81
CA TYR A 564 -4.47 8.65 -11.25
C TYR A 564 -4.30 9.99 -11.96
N ARG A 565 -3.29 10.10 -12.82
CA ARG A 565 -2.87 11.35 -13.48
C ARG A 565 -2.57 11.15 -14.98
N PRO A 566 -3.51 10.60 -15.76
CA PRO A 566 -3.25 10.20 -17.14
C PRO A 566 -2.83 11.40 -18.00
N GLY A 567 -1.58 11.38 -18.49
CA GLY A 567 -1.03 12.40 -19.39
C GLY A 567 -0.70 13.75 -18.75
N TYR A 568 -0.66 13.85 -17.42
CA TYR A 568 -0.28 15.11 -16.73
C TYR A 568 0.47 14.91 -15.40
N GLU A 569 0.97 13.71 -15.08
CA GLU A 569 1.74 13.49 -13.84
C GLU A 569 3.05 14.27 -13.80
N ASP A 570 3.67 14.48 -14.96
CA ASP A 570 4.92 15.20 -15.20
C ASP A 570 4.82 16.69 -14.85
N VAL A 571 3.63 17.29 -14.99
CA VAL A 571 3.38 18.71 -14.70
C VAL A 571 2.87 18.98 -13.28
N CYS A 572 2.82 17.97 -12.43
CA CYS A 572 2.32 18.10 -11.06
C CYS A 572 3.43 18.50 -10.08
N ARG A 573 3.10 19.34 -9.09
CA ARG A 573 4.05 19.82 -8.07
C ARG A 573 3.47 19.77 -6.66
N VAL A 574 4.32 19.46 -5.68
CA VAL A 574 4.01 19.39 -4.25
C VAL A 574 5.05 20.19 -3.48
N TYR A 575 4.66 21.36 -2.99
CA TYR A 575 5.46 22.24 -2.16
C TYR A 575 5.22 21.95 -0.68
N LEU A 576 6.26 21.54 0.04
CA LEU A 576 6.15 21.21 1.47
C LEU A 576 7.46 21.42 2.27
N PRO A 577 7.39 21.64 3.59
CA PRO A 577 8.59 21.69 4.44
C PRO A 577 9.30 20.33 4.53
N LYS A 578 10.62 20.35 4.76
CA LYS A 578 11.44 19.13 4.94
C LYS A 578 10.88 18.17 6.00
N LEU A 579 10.36 18.70 7.10
CA LEU A 579 9.73 17.89 8.15
C LEU A 579 8.50 17.12 7.63
N ALA A 580 7.67 17.75 6.80
CA ALA A 580 6.50 17.08 6.23
C ALA A 580 6.92 15.97 5.24
N LEU A 581 7.99 16.18 4.47
CA LEU A 581 8.57 15.15 3.61
C LEU A 581 8.97 13.92 4.41
N ASP A 582 9.77 14.13 5.45
CA ASP A 582 10.29 13.04 6.29
C ASP A 582 9.14 12.23 6.90
N HIS A 583 8.08 12.94 7.30
CA HIS A 583 6.87 12.32 7.80
C HIS A 583 6.17 11.43 6.77
N TYR A 584 5.98 11.91 5.53
CA TYR A 584 5.38 11.09 4.47
C TYR A 584 6.23 9.86 4.14
N ARG A 585 7.56 10.03 4.09
CA ARG A 585 8.49 8.94 3.80
C ARG A 585 8.44 7.84 4.87
N GLU A 586 8.50 8.22 6.15
CA GLU A 586 8.49 7.26 7.26
C GLU A 586 7.16 6.51 7.36
N ILE A 587 6.05 7.21 7.22
CA ILE A 587 4.73 6.58 7.26
C ILE A 587 4.54 5.67 6.04
N ASN A 588 5.02 6.06 4.87
CA ASN A 588 4.99 5.18 3.69
C ASN A 588 5.78 3.90 3.94
N GLY A 589 7.00 4.02 4.48
CA GLY A 589 7.81 2.87 4.86
C GLY A 589 7.07 1.90 5.79
N ALA A 590 6.41 2.42 6.83
CA ALA A 590 5.63 1.60 7.76
C ALA A 590 4.38 0.95 7.12
N ILE A 591 3.73 1.61 6.15
CA ILE A 591 2.57 1.05 5.43
C ILE A 591 3.02 -0.06 4.46
N GLU A 592 4.13 0.14 3.74
CA GLU A 592 4.67 -0.86 2.82
C GLU A 592 5.25 -2.06 3.57
N GLU A 593 5.94 -1.84 4.70
CA GLU A 593 6.38 -2.90 5.61
C GLU A 593 5.21 -3.82 6.02
N LEU A 594 4.09 -3.21 6.41
CA LEU A 594 2.90 -3.95 6.78
C LEU A 594 2.31 -4.76 5.61
N ARG A 595 2.39 -4.24 4.38
CA ARG A 595 1.90 -4.93 3.18
C ARG A 595 2.80 -6.08 2.77
N ASP A 596 4.12 -5.90 2.90
CA ASP A 596 5.09 -6.97 2.69
C ASP A 596 4.92 -8.09 3.73
N GLU A 597 4.52 -7.76 4.96
CA GLU A 597 4.16 -8.75 5.96
C GLU A 597 2.95 -9.60 5.56
N VAL A 598 1.90 -8.98 4.99
CA VAL A 598 0.75 -9.74 4.42
C VAL A 598 1.22 -10.64 3.27
N ARG A 599 2.12 -10.17 2.42
CA ARG A 599 2.73 -10.97 1.33
C ARG A 599 3.51 -12.16 1.88
N ARG A 600 4.32 -11.95 2.92
CA ARG A 600 5.10 -12.98 3.60
C ARG A 600 4.18 -14.05 4.20
N MET A 601 3.18 -13.62 4.96
CA MET A 601 2.19 -14.50 5.58
C MET A 601 1.42 -15.32 4.55
N HIS A 602 1.06 -14.71 3.42
CA HIS A 602 0.45 -15.42 2.30
C HIS A 602 1.37 -16.53 1.76
N GLY A 603 2.66 -16.23 1.53
CA GLY A 603 3.64 -17.22 1.05
C GLY A 603 3.91 -18.36 2.03
N LEU A 604 3.72 -18.13 3.33
CA LEU A 604 3.88 -19.12 4.40
C LEU A 604 2.57 -19.85 4.77
N GLY A 605 1.43 -19.49 4.17
CA GLY A 605 0.14 -20.08 4.51
C GLY A 605 -0.36 -19.73 5.93
N MET A 606 0.07 -18.59 6.48
CA MET A 606 -0.36 -18.13 7.79
C MET A 606 -1.80 -17.60 7.79
N THR A 607 -2.41 -17.50 8.96
CA THR A 607 -3.78 -17.02 9.17
C THR A 607 -3.78 -15.60 9.75
N PRO A 608 -4.91 -14.86 9.71
CA PRO A 608 -4.99 -13.54 10.33
C PRO A 608 -4.74 -13.55 11.86
N GLU A 609 -4.94 -14.68 12.54
CA GLU A 609 -4.64 -14.81 13.97
C GLU A 609 -3.13 -14.86 14.23
N HIS A 610 -2.34 -15.38 13.29
CA HIS A 610 -0.87 -15.34 13.33
C HIS A 610 -0.29 -13.97 12.94
N PHE A 611 -1.14 -12.97 12.69
CA PHE A 611 -0.72 -11.62 12.32
C PHE A 611 -0.13 -10.89 13.55
N GLY A 612 1.09 -11.28 13.91
CA GLY A 612 1.91 -10.62 14.93
C GLY A 612 2.58 -9.40 14.33
N LEU A 613 2.06 -8.21 14.63
CA LEU A 613 2.64 -6.98 14.11
C LEU A 613 3.71 -6.44 15.03
N LYS A 614 4.86 -6.13 14.43
CA LYS A 614 5.76 -5.06 14.86
C LYS A 614 5.64 -3.92 13.85
N VAL A 615 5.46 -2.70 14.33
CA VAL A 615 5.57 -1.50 13.48
C VAL A 615 6.66 -0.62 14.05
N ARG A 616 7.64 -0.25 13.22
CA ARG A 616 8.74 0.61 13.64
C ARG A 616 8.22 1.99 14.06
N GLU A 617 8.63 2.46 15.24
CA GLU A 617 8.31 3.81 15.70
C GLU A 617 9.10 4.84 14.89
N SER A 618 8.44 5.93 14.50
CA SER A 618 9.04 7.01 13.72
C SER A 618 10.11 7.75 14.53
N PRO A 619 11.34 7.91 14.00
CA PRO A 619 12.37 8.72 14.64
C PRO A 619 11.99 10.21 14.77
N THR A 620 11.06 10.72 13.97
CA THR A 620 10.62 12.12 13.97
C THR A 620 9.46 12.41 14.95
N ALA A 621 9.23 11.53 15.92
CA ALA A 621 8.18 11.63 16.95
C ALA A 621 6.73 11.64 16.40
N ILE A 622 6.51 11.19 15.15
CA ILE A 622 5.17 10.99 14.61
C ILE A 622 4.60 9.71 15.19
N ARG A 623 3.31 9.76 15.54
CA ARG A 623 2.61 8.55 15.92
C ARG A 623 2.04 7.84 14.70
N ILE A 624 2.32 6.54 14.60
CA ILE A 624 1.82 5.63 13.55
C ILE A 624 0.29 5.64 13.52
N THR A 625 -0.39 5.84 14.64
CA THR A 625 -1.81 6.22 14.64
C THR A 625 -2.13 7.08 15.86
N ALA A 626 -3.36 7.57 15.99
CA ALA A 626 -3.73 8.43 17.12
C ALA A 626 -3.49 7.69 18.46
N ALA A 627 -2.98 8.38 19.50
CA ALA A 627 -2.57 7.71 20.75
C ALA A 627 -3.68 6.95 21.48
N ASN A 628 -4.94 7.36 21.33
CA ASN A 628 -6.07 6.60 21.86
C ASN A 628 -6.31 5.26 21.15
N LYS A 629 -5.80 5.10 19.93
CA LYS A 629 -5.93 3.91 19.08
C LYS A 629 -4.76 2.90 19.26
N MET A 630 -3.71 3.23 20.02
CA MET A 630 -2.50 2.40 20.21
C MET A 630 -2.38 1.82 21.64
N ARG A 631 -3.46 1.80 22.42
CA ARG A 631 -3.36 1.54 23.87
C ARG A 631 -3.04 0.09 24.25
N THR A 632 -3.36 -0.84 23.37
CA THR A 632 -3.09 -2.28 23.47
C THR A 632 -1.72 -2.64 22.90
N ALA A 633 -1.04 -1.72 22.20
CA ALA A 633 0.31 -1.94 21.69
C ALA A 633 1.33 -1.75 22.82
N THR A 634 2.35 -2.61 22.86
CA THR A 634 3.48 -2.48 23.79
C THR A 634 4.69 -1.95 23.03
N GLN A 635 5.41 -1.00 23.64
CA GLN A 635 6.73 -0.62 23.14
C GLN A 635 7.74 -1.71 23.49
N MET A 636 8.41 -2.23 22.47
CA MET A 636 9.58 -3.08 22.63
C MET A 636 10.79 -2.34 22.07
N LYS A 637 11.82 -2.20 22.90
CA LYS A 637 13.14 -1.75 22.45
C LYS A 637 13.91 -2.97 21.97
N ILE A 638 14.28 -2.99 20.71
CA ILE A 638 15.18 -4.03 20.18
C ILE A 638 16.51 -3.34 19.88
N ALA A 639 17.52 -3.72 20.64
CA ALA A 639 18.91 -3.38 20.42
C ALA A 639 19.71 -4.68 20.48
N GLN A 640 19.99 -5.27 19.33
CA GLN A 640 20.76 -6.51 19.24
C GLN A 640 22.20 -6.18 18.88
N ASP A 641 23.12 -6.55 19.76
CA ASP A 641 24.56 -6.47 19.47
C ASP A 641 25.07 -7.80 18.94
N TYR A 642 25.67 -7.75 17.76
CA TYR A 642 26.26 -8.89 17.07
C TYR A 642 27.79 -8.94 17.17
N SER A 643 28.40 -8.05 17.97
CA SER A 643 29.84 -8.02 18.24
C SER A 643 30.33 -9.38 18.75
N VAL A 644 31.44 -9.86 18.18
CA VAL A 644 32.09 -11.13 18.59
C VAL A 644 31.14 -12.35 18.48
N ARG A 645 30.28 -12.37 17.45
CA ARG A 645 29.36 -13.50 17.18
C ARG A 645 29.65 -14.20 15.86
N HIS A 646 29.31 -15.49 15.82
CA HIS A 646 29.16 -16.26 14.60
C HIS A 646 27.65 -16.45 14.35
N LEU A 647 27.13 -15.83 13.29
CA LEU A 647 25.73 -15.94 12.88
C LEU A 647 25.61 -16.94 11.75
N GLU A 648 24.81 -17.98 11.91
CA GLU A 648 24.71 -19.09 10.95
C GLU A 648 23.31 -19.19 10.36
N GLY A 649 23.15 -19.17 9.03
CA GLY A 649 21.86 -19.39 8.37
C GLY A 649 21.40 -20.84 8.42
N TYR A 650 21.12 -21.36 9.62
CA TYR A 650 20.87 -22.78 9.88
C TYR A 650 19.46 -23.27 9.51
N ILE A 651 18.49 -22.37 9.33
CA ILE A 651 17.16 -22.68 8.78
C ILE A 651 17.07 -22.16 7.35
N ILE A 652 16.85 -23.06 6.40
CA ILE A 652 16.84 -22.77 4.97
C ILE A 652 15.40 -22.87 4.46
N PRO A 653 14.89 -21.90 3.68
CA PRO A 653 13.58 -22.03 3.06
C PRO A 653 13.48 -23.35 2.30
N ASN A 654 12.51 -24.19 2.66
CA ASN A 654 12.35 -25.51 2.05
C ASN A 654 11.63 -25.37 0.68
N SER A 655 12.30 -24.74 -0.28
CA SER A 655 11.80 -24.42 -1.62
C SER A 655 12.91 -24.44 -2.64
N SER A 656 12.79 -25.31 -3.65
CA SER A 656 13.75 -25.37 -4.77
C SER A 656 13.86 -24.05 -5.54
N ALA A 657 12.75 -23.31 -5.69
CA ALA A 657 12.75 -22.02 -6.40
C ALA A 657 13.55 -20.96 -5.64
N VAL A 658 13.30 -20.82 -4.33
CA VAL A 658 14.01 -19.86 -3.47
C VAL A 658 15.50 -20.20 -3.40
N ASN A 659 15.85 -21.48 -3.28
CA ASN A 659 17.24 -21.89 -3.30
C ASN A 659 17.93 -21.60 -4.64
N ALA A 660 17.23 -21.74 -5.78
CA ALA A 660 17.78 -21.39 -7.09
C ALA A 660 18.05 -19.87 -7.21
N ASP A 661 17.14 -19.03 -6.69
CA ASP A 661 17.33 -17.59 -6.65
C ASP A 661 18.50 -17.19 -5.74
N ASN A 662 18.60 -17.80 -4.55
CA ASN A 662 19.71 -17.61 -3.63
C ASN A 662 21.05 -18.02 -4.26
N LEU A 663 21.09 -19.15 -4.97
CA LEU A 663 22.28 -19.62 -5.66
C LEU A 663 22.69 -18.64 -6.76
N LYS A 664 21.74 -18.10 -7.53
CA LYS A 664 21.99 -17.07 -8.54
C LYS A 664 22.51 -15.76 -7.94
N ALA A 665 21.99 -15.35 -6.79
CA ALA A 665 22.47 -14.17 -6.06
C ALA A 665 23.94 -14.36 -5.63
N VAL A 666 24.27 -15.54 -5.08
CA VAL A 666 25.65 -15.89 -4.69
C VAL A 666 26.57 -15.98 -5.91
N GLN A 667 26.13 -16.59 -7.02
CA GLN A 667 26.89 -16.65 -8.28
C GLN A 667 27.23 -15.25 -8.80
N THR A 668 26.24 -14.35 -8.79
CA THR A 668 26.42 -12.95 -9.21
C THR A 668 27.44 -12.23 -8.30
N PHE A 669 27.33 -12.43 -6.99
CA PHE A 669 28.25 -11.85 -6.01
C PHE A 669 29.68 -12.38 -6.19
N VAL A 670 29.87 -13.70 -6.22
CA VAL A 670 31.19 -14.34 -6.38
C VAL A 670 31.84 -13.96 -7.72
N GLY A 671 31.06 -13.90 -8.80
CA GLY A 671 31.54 -13.42 -10.11
C GLY A 671 32.07 -11.99 -10.09
N GLY A 672 31.60 -11.15 -9.15
CA GLY A 672 32.07 -9.78 -8.95
C GLY A 672 33.31 -9.64 -8.04
N LEU A 673 33.75 -10.69 -7.34
CA LEU A 673 34.89 -10.64 -6.41
C LEU A 673 36.26 -10.72 -7.09
N GLY A 674 36.31 -11.17 -8.35
CA GLY A 674 37.57 -11.41 -9.07
C GLY A 674 38.30 -12.68 -8.60
N SER A 675 39.63 -12.69 -8.71
CA SER A 675 40.44 -13.88 -8.41
C SER A 675 40.62 -14.13 -6.89
N PRO A 676 40.60 -15.39 -6.43
CA PRO A 676 40.86 -15.72 -5.02
C PRO A 676 42.23 -15.24 -4.52
N SER A 677 42.31 -14.99 -3.21
CA SER A 677 43.52 -14.67 -2.46
C SER A 677 44.51 -15.84 -2.39
N ALA A 678 45.79 -15.52 -2.23
CA ALA A 678 46.86 -16.47 -1.92
C ALA A 678 46.68 -17.21 -0.58
N LYS A 679 45.78 -16.75 0.30
CA LYS A 679 45.40 -17.43 1.55
C LYS A 679 44.46 -18.62 1.33
N THR A 680 43.98 -18.85 0.11
CA THR A 680 43.20 -20.03 -0.25
C THR A 680 43.93 -21.31 0.20
N THR A 681 43.21 -22.21 0.84
CA THR A 681 43.73 -23.48 1.37
C THR A 681 43.09 -24.66 0.65
N GLY A 682 43.58 -25.88 0.91
CA GLY A 682 42.92 -27.09 0.42
C GLY A 682 41.52 -27.35 0.99
N GLN A 683 41.01 -26.47 1.87
CA GLN A 683 39.70 -26.60 2.53
C GLN A 683 38.84 -25.32 2.44
N ALA A 684 39.34 -24.25 1.82
CA ALA A 684 38.59 -23.01 1.67
C ALA A 684 39.18 -22.13 0.57
N ILE A 685 38.31 -21.62 -0.30
CA ILE A 685 38.62 -20.55 -1.26
C ILE A 685 38.36 -19.21 -0.58
N ILE A 686 39.32 -18.27 -0.61
CA ILE A 686 39.25 -17.03 0.20
C ILE A 686 39.43 -15.80 -0.69
N TRP A 687 38.70 -14.72 -0.40
CA TRP A 687 38.93 -13.36 -0.87
C TRP A 687 39.08 -12.44 0.35
N GLU A 688 39.94 -11.43 0.24
CA GLU A 688 40.21 -10.47 1.32
C GLU A 688 39.76 -9.08 0.89
N ALA A 689 39.32 -8.26 1.84
CA ALA A 689 38.89 -6.86 1.59
C ALA A 689 37.79 -6.71 0.50
N ALA A 690 36.83 -7.62 0.44
CA ALA A 690 35.64 -7.42 -0.37
C ALA A 690 34.85 -6.19 0.14
N PRO A 691 34.35 -5.29 -0.74
CA PRO A 691 33.59 -4.13 -0.31
C PRO A 691 32.31 -4.53 0.45
N GLY A 692 32.11 -3.99 1.65
CA GLY A 692 30.92 -4.28 2.47
C GLY A 692 29.61 -3.95 1.76
N ARG A 693 29.61 -2.94 0.87
CA ARG A 693 28.44 -2.64 0.02
C ARG A 693 28.05 -3.80 -0.88
N ALA A 694 29.01 -4.57 -1.39
CA ALA A 694 28.73 -5.76 -2.20
C ALA A 694 28.10 -6.87 -1.34
N VAL A 695 28.60 -7.07 -0.11
CA VAL A 695 28.01 -8.02 0.86
C VAL A 695 26.59 -7.62 1.26
N MET A 696 26.34 -6.32 1.48
CA MET A 696 25.00 -5.81 1.75
C MET A 696 24.06 -6.02 0.56
N THR A 697 24.53 -5.83 -0.68
CA THR A 697 23.75 -6.14 -1.89
C THR A 697 23.41 -7.63 -1.96
N LEU A 698 24.36 -8.52 -1.68
CA LEU A 698 24.10 -9.96 -1.59
C LEU A 698 23.01 -10.25 -0.55
N LEU A 699 23.13 -9.72 0.67
CA LEU A 699 22.14 -9.91 1.74
C LEU A 699 20.74 -9.45 1.33
N LYS A 700 20.61 -8.31 0.63
CA LYS A 700 19.31 -7.81 0.14
C LYS A 700 18.68 -8.72 -0.93
N SER A 701 19.51 -9.41 -1.70
CA SER A 701 19.08 -10.35 -2.74
C SER A 701 18.97 -11.80 -2.25
N PHE A 702 19.44 -12.10 -1.03
CA PHE A 702 19.43 -13.44 -0.45
C PHE A 702 18.23 -13.62 0.48
N SER A 703 17.46 -14.70 0.28
CA SER A 703 16.27 -15.02 1.07
C SER A 703 16.61 -16.01 2.18
N PHE A 704 16.68 -15.52 3.43
CA PHE A 704 16.76 -16.36 4.63
C PHE A 704 15.37 -16.86 5.06
N SER A 705 15.34 -17.94 5.84
CA SER A 705 14.08 -18.41 6.44
C SER A 705 13.53 -17.35 7.41
N PRO A 706 12.23 -17.00 7.33
CA PRO A 706 11.58 -16.13 8.32
C PRO A 706 11.54 -16.70 9.74
N ALA A 707 11.74 -18.01 9.90
CA ALA A 707 11.87 -18.63 11.22
C ALA A 707 13.23 -18.35 11.87
N HIS A 708 14.20 -17.80 11.12
CA HIS A 708 15.49 -17.42 11.67
C HIS A 708 15.40 -16.05 12.36
N VAL A 709 15.69 -15.97 13.66
CA VAL A 709 15.54 -14.75 14.46
C VAL A 709 16.41 -13.58 13.95
N ASP A 710 17.72 -13.82 13.77
CA ASP A 710 18.66 -12.74 13.42
C ASP A 710 18.79 -12.42 11.93
N LEU A 711 18.81 -13.47 11.09
CA LEU A 711 19.01 -13.38 9.65
C LEU A 711 17.70 -13.38 8.86
N GLY A 712 16.61 -13.86 9.46
CA GLY A 712 15.29 -13.84 8.84
C GLY A 712 14.76 -12.42 8.69
N PRO A 713 13.92 -12.18 7.68
CA PRO A 713 13.34 -10.86 7.44
C PRO A 713 12.45 -10.38 8.61
N ILE A 714 12.60 -9.11 8.92
CA ILE A 714 11.88 -8.34 9.95
C ILE A 714 11.01 -7.29 9.30
N SER A 715 11.48 -6.72 8.19
CA SER A 715 10.84 -5.65 7.44
C SER A 715 11.22 -5.81 5.97
N GLY A 716 10.30 -6.29 5.12
CA GLY A 716 10.63 -6.68 3.74
C GLY A 716 11.74 -7.74 3.70
N ASN A 717 12.88 -7.43 3.09
CA ASN A 717 14.09 -8.29 3.11
C ASN A 717 15.12 -7.90 4.18
N ILE A 718 14.82 -6.95 5.06
CA ILE A 718 15.76 -6.45 6.08
C ILE A 718 15.65 -7.30 7.35
N SER A 719 16.77 -7.82 7.84
CA SER A 719 16.88 -8.54 9.12
C SER A 719 17.51 -7.68 10.24
N LEU A 720 17.50 -8.17 11.50
CA LEU A 720 18.13 -7.48 12.64
C LEU A 720 19.62 -7.29 12.36
N PHE A 721 20.24 -8.32 11.80
CA PHE A 721 21.64 -8.30 11.40
C PHE A 721 21.91 -7.28 10.28
N MET A 722 21.04 -7.18 9.27
CA MET A 722 21.21 -6.19 8.19
C MET A 722 21.12 -4.76 8.69
N ASP A 723 20.25 -4.50 9.66
CA ASP A 723 20.16 -3.21 10.34
C ASP A 723 21.47 -2.88 11.07
N TYR A 724 21.97 -3.81 11.90
CA TYR A 724 23.25 -3.67 12.60
C TYR A 724 24.44 -3.46 11.66
N PHE A 725 24.44 -4.17 10.53
CA PHE A 725 25.45 -4.05 9.48
C PHE A 725 25.34 -2.71 8.74
N SER A 726 24.14 -2.28 8.37
CA SER A 726 23.92 -1.00 7.69
C SER A 726 24.47 0.18 8.50
N ASP A 727 24.28 0.16 9.81
CA ASP A 727 24.76 1.20 10.72
C ASP A 727 26.31 1.29 10.71
N ARG A 728 27.00 0.19 10.36
CA ARG A 728 28.47 0.06 10.35
C ARG A 728 29.09 -0.06 8.95
N LEU A 729 28.28 0.07 7.91
CA LEU A 729 28.69 -0.15 6.52
C LEU A 729 29.75 0.85 6.04
N ARG A 730 29.84 2.01 6.70
CA ARG A 730 30.79 3.08 6.34
C ARG A 730 32.08 3.06 7.17
N ASP A 731 32.16 2.22 8.19
CA ASP A 731 33.29 2.14 9.13
C ASP A 731 33.66 0.68 9.45
N GLU A 732 33.17 0.10 10.54
CA GLU A 732 33.59 -1.17 11.14
C GLU A 732 33.27 -2.39 10.26
N MET A 733 32.38 -2.24 9.28
CA MET A 733 32.00 -3.29 8.32
C MET A 733 32.14 -2.83 6.85
N SER A 734 33.01 -1.86 6.60
CA SER A 734 33.29 -1.34 5.25
C SER A 734 33.99 -2.36 4.34
N GLU A 735 34.73 -3.31 4.91
CA GLU A 735 35.45 -4.38 4.20
C GLU A 735 35.20 -5.73 4.86
N TRP A 736 35.14 -6.79 4.05
CA TRP A 736 34.85 -8.15 4.47
C TRP A 736 35.88 -9.13 3.89
N ASP A 737 36.28 -10.10 4.68
CA ASP A 737 36.86 -11.33 4.12
C ASP A 737 35.69 -12.22 3.67
N VAL A 738 35.85 -12.97 2.58
CA VAL A 738 34.84 -13.89 2.05
C VAL A 738 35.48 -15.25 1.87
N ALA A 739 34.82 -16.33 2.30
CA ALA A 739 35.31 -17.68 2.07
C ALA A 739 34.22 -18.67 1.66
N ILE A 740 34.60 -19.62 0.80
CA ILE A 740 33.80 -20.79 0.45
C ILE A 740 34.51 -22.01 1.05
N PRO A 741 34.05 -22.50 2.20
CA PRO A 741 34.65 -23.69 2.81
C PRO A 741 34.21 -24.96 2.07
N HIS A 742 35.15 -25.87 1.84
CA HIS A 742 34.92 -27.14 1.14
C HIS A 742 35.75 -28.27 1.77
N PRO A 743 35.33 -29.54 1.62
CA PRO A 743 36.15 -30.68 2.05
C PRO A 743 37.46 -30.76 1.25
N SER A 744 38.51 -31.26 1.90
CA SER A 744 39.83 -31.51 1.27
C SER A 744 39.86 -32.74 0.34
N GLY A 745 38.80 -33.56 0.33
CA GLY A 745 38.68 -34.76 -0.50
C GLY A 745 37.28 -34.90 -1.10
N GLY A 746 37.11 -35.87 -2.00
CA GLY A 746 35.88 -36.11 -2.76
C GLY A 746 35.96 -35.62 -4.21
N THR A 747 34.90 -35.85 -4.97
CA THR A 747 34.83 -35.45 -6.39
C THR A 747 34.47 -33.96 -6.49
N PRO A 748 35.32 -33.12 -7.10
CA PRO A 748 35.01 -31.70 -7.30
C PRO A 748 33.81 -31.51 -8.24
N THR A 749 32.94 -30.58 -7.90
CA THR A 749 31.84 -30.15 -8.77
C THR A 749 32.26 -28.88 -9.50
N PRO A 750 32.39 -28.88 -10.83
CA PRO A 750 32.78 -27.69 -11.59
C PRO A 750 31.63 -26.69 -11.71
N ASP A 751 31.98 -25.42 -11.80
CA ASP A 751 31.14 -24.29 -12.23
C ASP A 751 29.87 -24.05 -11.40
N VAL A 752 29.85 -24.49 -10.14
CA VAL A 752 28.69 -24.32 -9.25
C VAL A 752 28.45 -22.85 -8.92
N LEU A 753 29.51 -22.08 -8.64
CA LEU A 753 29.41 -20.67 -8.24
C LEU A 753 29.96 -19.69 -9.27
N ALA A 754 31.00 -20.07 -10.03
CA ALA A 754 31.56 -19.23 -11.08
C ALA A 754 32.26 -20.11 -12.13
N PRO A 755 32.29 -19.69 -13.40
CA PRO A 755 33.03 -20.40 -14.45
C PRO A 755 34.51 -20.57 -14.08
N GLY A 756 35.04 -21.79 -14.22
CA GLY A 756 36.41 -22.15 -13.88
C GLY A 756 36.64 -22.47 -12.40
N MET A 757 35.61 -22.38 -11.55
CA MET A 757 35.71 -22.73 -10.13
C MET A 757 35.25 -24.16 -9.88
N SER A 758 36.08 -24.98 -9.24
CA SER A 758 35.76 -26.39 -8.96
C SER A 758 36.21 -26.78 -7.56
N PHE A 759 35.28 -27.29 -6.75
CA PHE A 759 35.52 -27.75 -5.37
C PHE A 759 34.49 -28.81 -4.98
N THR A 760 34.81 -29.64 -3.98
CA THR A 760 33.87 -30.66 -3.47
C THR A 760 32.76 -30.00 -2.65
N LEU A 761 31.50 -30.39 -2.85
CA LEU A 761 30.39 -29.91 -2.03
C LEU A 761 30.37 -30.62 -0.67
N ARG A 762 30.05 -29.88 0.39
CA ARG A 762 29.76 -30.48 1.70
C ARG A 762 28.49 -31.33 1.63
N LYS A 763 28.32 -32.24 2.59
CA LYS A 763 27.08 -32.99 2.78
C LYS A 763 26.43 -32.61 4.10
N ARG A 764 25.12 -32.38 4.07
CA ARG A 764 24.27 -32.12 5.25
C ARG A 764 23.08 -33.09 5.20
N GLU A 765 23.34 -34.32 5.61
CA GLU A 765 22.37 -35.42 5.57
C GLU A 765 21.48 -35.47 6.82
N SER A 766 21.87 -34.79 7.90
CA SER A 766 21.10 -34.65 9.14
C SER A 766 20.37 -33.31 9.22
N GLY A 767 19.13 -33.33 9.72
CA GLY A 767 18.26 -32.18 9.88
C GLY A 767 16.80 -32.58 9.99
N ASP A 768 15.91 -31.60 10.12
CA ASP A 768 14.46 -31.78 10.20
C ASP A 768 13.72 -30.67 9.44
N VAL A 769 12.55 -31.00 8.90
CA VAL A 769 11.66 -30.02 8.29
C VAL A 769 10.78 -29.45 9.39
N VAL A 770 10.95 -28.16 9.65
CA VAL A 770 10.21 -27.40 10.66
C VAL A 770 9.34 -26.34 10.00
N ASP A 771 8.42 -25.74 10.76
CA ASP A 771 7.70 -24.55 10.30
C ASP A 771 8.71 -23.45 9.95
N GLY A 772 8.68 -23.02 8.68
CA GLY A 772 9.62 -22.03 8.13
C GLY A 772 10.80 -22.58 7.32
N GLY A 773 11.09 -23.88 7.32
CA GLY A 773 12.14 -24.43 6.45
C GLY A 773 12.75 -25.77 6.82
N PHE A 774 13.86 -26.11 6.17
CA PHE A 774 14.74 -27.20 6.53
C PHE A 774 15.80 -26.68 7.51
N ARG A 775 15.82 -27.23 8.72
CA ARG A 775 16.81 -26.92 9.75
C ARG A 775 17.99 -27.88 9.65
N VAL A 776 19.18 -27.33 9.40
CA VAL A 776 20.42 -28.08 9.22
C VAL A 776 20.93 -28.57 10.57
N THR A 777 21.27 -29.87 10.67
CA THR A 777 21.75 -30.54 11.90
C THR A 777 20.82 -30.49 13.12
N ALA A 778 19.51 -30.39 12.89
CA ALA A 778 18.46 -30.45 13.93
C ALA A 778 18.73 -29.46 15.09
N GLY A 779 18.40 -29.83 16.34
CA GLY A 779 18.49 -28.98 17.54
C GLY A 779 19.88 -28.42 17.90
N ARG A 780 20.91 -28.57 17.03
CA ARG A 780 22.20 -27.88 17.18
C ARG A 780 22.27 -26.55 16.42
N ASN A 781 21.32 -26.27 15.53
CA ASN A 781 21.22 -25.00 14.81
C ASN A 781 22.53 -24.56 14.11
N ARG A 782 23.24 -25.51 13.47
CA ARG A 782 24.54 -25.25 12.82
C ARG A 782 24.55 -25.61 11.33
N VAL A 783 25.32 -24.83 10.58
CA VAL A 783 25.70 -25.16 9.20
C VAL A 783 27.21 -25.16 8.99
N ALA A 784 27.98 -24.45 9.80
CA ALA A 784 29.44 -24.39 9.73
C ALA A 784 30.10 -25.61 10.40
N ASP A 785 31.28 -26.00 9.91
CA ASP A 785 32.11 -27.02 10.55
C ASP A 785 32.90 -26.40 11.74
N PRO A 786 33.38 -27.17 12.73
CA PRO A 786 33.99 -26.65 13.96
C PRO A 786 35.16 -25.66 13.83
N ASN A 787 35.83 -25.63 12.67
CA ASN A 787 37.00 -24.76 12.44
C ASN A 787 36.73 -23.67 11.39
N ASP A 788 35.51 -23.52 10.88
CA ASP A 788 35.21 -22.54 9.84
C ASP A 788 35.46 -21.11 10.31
N ALA A 789 35.20 -20.83 11.60
CA ALA A 789 35.47 -19.54 12.21
C ALA A 789 36.97 -19.17 12.26
N GLN A 790 37.89 -20.11 11.99
CA GLN A 790 39.33 -19.87 11.92
C GLN A 790 39.80 -19.50 10.51
N ILE A 791 38.96 -19.66 9.48
CA ILE A 791 39.35 -19.44 8.08
C ILE A 791 39.84 -18.00 7.87
N GLY A 792 41.02 -17.86 7.29
CA GLY A 792 41.65 -16.57 7.00
C GLY A 792 42.41 -15.92 8.16
N LEU A 793 42.32 -16.47 9.39
CA LEU A 793 43.15 -16.03 10.52
C LEU A 793 44.60 -16.48 10.36
N ASP A 794 45.53 -15.67 10.86
CA ASP A 794 46.92 -16.08 10.98
C ASP A 794 47.18 -16.94 12.23
N LYS A 795 48.38 -17.51 12.33
CA LYS A 795 48.75 -18.41 13.43
C LYS A 795 48.68 -17.74 14.81
N ASP A 796 48.99 -16.44 14.89
CA ASP A 796 48.98 -15.71 16.14
C ASP A 796 47.54 -15.41 16.59
N GLN A 797 46.66 -15.07 15.66
CA GLN A 797 45.22 -14.91 15.88
C GLN A 797 44.58 -16.22 16.33
N ILE A 798 44.90 -17.35 15.69
CA ILE A 798 44.39 -18.66 16.10
C ILE A 798 44.88 -19.01 17.51
N ALA A 799 46.17 -18.82 17.80
CA ALA A 799 46.73 -19.08 19.13
C ALA A 799 46.07 -18.22 20.23
N LYS A 800 45.76 -16.95 19.95
CA LYS A 800 45.01 -16.09 20.87
C LYS A 800 43.57 -16.58 21.06
N GLY A 801 42.90 -16.99 19.99
CA GLY A 801 41.56 -17.58 20.08
C GLY A 801 41.55 -18.86 20.91
N ASP A 802 42.53 -19.74 20.71
CA ASP A 802 42.70 -20.96 21.50
C ASP A 802 42.94 -20.66 22.99
N ALA A 803 43.74 -19.63 23.29
CA ALA A 803 43.98 -19.19 24.66
C ALA A 803 42.70 -18.66 25.34
N LEU A 804 41.89 -17.87 24.64
CA LEU A 804 40.60 -17.38 25.15
C LEU A 804 39.56 -18.50 25.35
N LYS A 805 39.60 -19.50 24.47
CA LYS A 805 38.76 -20.69 24.58
C LYS A 805 39.19 -21.56 25.76
N ALA A 806 40.49 -21.72 25.98
CA ALA A 806 41.05 -22.48 27.09
C ALA A 806 40.87 -21.79 28.44
N SER A 807 40.90 -20.45 28.50
CA SER A 807 40.62 -19.68 29.73
C SER A 807 39.14 -19.67 30.10
N GLY A 808 38.25 -20.02 29.17
CA GLY A 808 36.80 -19.95 29.33
C GLY A 808 36.23 -18.54 29.17
N GLU A 809 37.04 -17.55 28.80
CA GLU A 809 36.62 -16.15 28.62
C GLU A 809 35.65 -16.00 27.43
N LEU A 810 35.90 -16.72 26.33
CA LEU A 810 34.99 -16.81 25.19
C LEU A 810 34.83 -18.28 24.77
N ARG A 811 33.60 -18.71 24.52
CA ARG A 811 33.29 -20.10 24.12
C ARG A 811 33.15 -20.23 22.61
N GLY A 812 33.51 -21.40 22.10
CA GLY A 812 33.27 -21.80 20.70
C GLY A 812 33.88 -20.83 19.68
N ASP A 813 33.10 -20.52 18.65
CA ASP A 813 33.55 -19.68 17.53
C ASP A 813 33.77 -18.20 17.91
N LYS A 814 33.16 -17.74 19.02
CA LYS A 814 33.31 -16.37 19.52
C LYS A 814 34.77 -16.03 19.82
N ALA A 815 35.54 -17.00 20.34
CA ALA A 815 36.94 -16.82 20.66
C ALA A 815 37.78 -16.45 19.42
N TYR A 816 37.45 -17.01 18.26
CA TYR A 816 38.11 -16.70 16.98
C TYR A 816 37.52 -15.45 16.32
N CYS A 817 36.21 -15.21 16.45
CA CYS A 817 35.57 -13.98 15.99
C CYS A 817 36.22 -12.74 16.63
N ALA A 818 36.55 -12.79 17.92
CA ALA A 818 37.21 -11.71 18.65
C ALA A 818 38.59 -11.33 18.09
N GLN A 819 39.26 -12.24 17.38
CA GLN A 819 40.61 -12.02 16.85
C GLN A 819 40.60 -11.40 15.44
N ARG A 820 39.42 -11.24 14.84
CA ARG A 820 39.27 -10.71 13.49
C ARG A 820 39.40 -9.18 13.49
N SER A 821 40.06 -8.66 12.47
CA SER A 821 40.06 -7.22 12.14
C SER A 821 38.97 -6.84 11.15
N ARG A 822 38.51 -7.79 10.33
CA ARG A 822 37.41 -7.66 9.38
C ARG A 822 36.40 -8.79 9.57
N PRO A 823 35.10 -8.53 9.39
CA PRO A 823 34.12 -9.60 9.39
C PRO A 823 34.36 -10.59 8.24
N LEU A 824 34.00 -11.85 8.47
CA LEU A 824 34.08 -12.93 7.49
C LEU A 824 32.68 -13.35 7.06
N LEU A 825 32.43 -13.32 5.75
CA LEU A 825 31.28 -13.98 5.12
C LEU A 825 31.69 -15.39 4.70
N LEU A 826 30.98 -16.40 5.20
CA LEU A 826 31.10 -17.79 4.78
C LEU A 826 29.93 -18.16 3.86
N ILE A 827 30.25 -18.65 2.67
CA ILE A 827 29.29 -19.11 1.68
C ILE A 827 29.27 -20.64 1.71
N HIS A 828 28.24 -21.22 2.31
CA HIS A 828 28.11 -22.67 2.43
C HIS A 828 27.39 -23.24 1.21
N VAL A 829 28.04 -24.12 0.47
CA VAL A 829 27.41 -24.90 -0.61
C VAL A 829 27.50 -26.38 -0.31
N PHE A 830 26.36 -27.05 -0.30
CA PHE A 830 26.27 -28.45 0.12
C PHE A 830 25.10 -29.20 -0.52
N THR A 831 25.08 -30.53 -0.39
CA THR A 831 23.95 -31.38 -0.76
C THR A 831 23.20 -31.87 0.48
N THR A 832 21.91 -32.14 0.34
CA THR A 832 21.02 -32.62 1.41
C THR A 832 20.50 -34.02 1.14
N ASN A 833 19.84 -34.63 2.13
CA ASN A 833 19.12 -35.89 1.93
C ASN A 833 17.75 -35.62 1.25
N GLU A 834 17.72 -35.72 -0.08
CA GLU A 834 16.50 -35.46 -0.87
C GLU A 834 15.35 -36.45 -0.61
N THR A 835 15.62 -37.59 0.02
CA THR A 835 14.60 -38.61 0.33
C THR A 835 13.90 -38.39 1.68
N MET A 836 14.30 -37.36 2.43
CA MET A 836 13.67 -37.00 3.69
C MET A 836 12.20 -36.58 3.49
N GLU A 837 11.32 -37.04 4.37
CA GLU A 837 9.89 -36.72 4.30
C GLU A 837 9.67 -35.19 4.39
N GLY A 838 8.86 -34.65 3.49
CA GLY A 838 8.59 -33.21 3.40
C GLY A 838 9.70 -32.37 2.76
N MET A 839 10.84 -32.94 2.38
CA MET A 839 11.95 -32.21 1.76
C MET A 839 11.62 -31.76 0.32
N LYS A 840 11.85 -30.49 0.02
CA LYS A 840 11.62 -29.86 -1.29
C LYS A 840 12.88 -29.27 -1.91
N LEU A 841 14.00 -29.25 -1.19
CA LEU A 841 15.29 -28.83 -1.72
C LEU A 841 15.91 -29.95 -2.56
N LYS A 842 16.57 -29.59 -3.67
CA LYS A 842 17.22 -30.52 -4.60
C LYS A 842 18.56 -29.97 -5.07
N GLY A 843 19.51 -30.86 -5.33
CA GLY A 843 20.83 -30.54 -5.84
C GLY A 843 21.68 -29.75 -4.86
N SER A 844 22.33 -28.69 -5.38
CA SER A 844 23.20 -27.81 -4.58
C SER A 844 22.35 -26.84 -3.77
N VAL A 845 22.50 -26.88 -2.45
CA VAL A 845 21.86 -25.99 -1.49
C VAL A 845 22.87 -24.95 -1.03
N VAL A 846 22.43 -23.70 -0.88
CA VAL A 846 23.28 -22.59 -0.43
C VAL A 846 22.71 -21.88 0.78
N THR A 847 23.57 -21.52 1.73
CA THR A 847 23.27 -20.60 2.83
C THR A 847 24.52 -19.82 3.23
N LEU A 848 24.36 -18.80 4.07
CA LEU A 848 25.43 -17.90 4.48
C LEU A 848 25.63 -17.94 6.00
N SER A 849 26.85 -17.70 6.46
CA SER A 849 27.15 -17.39 7.85
C SER A 849 28.18 -16.26 7.97
N PHE A 850 28.25 -15.63 9.15
CA PHE A 850 28.99 -14.38 9.36
C PHE A 850 29.78 -14.46 10.68
N CYS A 851 31.11 -14.40 10.62
CA CYS A 851 31.95 -14.26 11.80
C CYS A 851 32.31 -12.78 12.00
N LEU A 852 31.84 -12.17 13.08
CA LEU A 852 31.91 -10.72 13.28
C LEU A 852 32.99 -10.35 14.30
N PRO A 853 33.81 -9.31 14.03
CA PRO A 853 34.83 -8.85 14.97
C PRO A 853 34.17 -8.10 16.14
N GLY A 854 34.99 -7.71 17.12
CA GLY A 854 34.57 -6.76 18.14
C GLY A 854 34.27 -5.39 17.51
N THR A 855 33.09 -4.83 17.80
CA THR A 855 32.69 -3.48 17.37
C THR A 855 32.71 -2.50 18.53
N SER A 856 33.04 -1.24 18.25
CA SER A 856 33.10 -0.14 19.22
C SER A 856 31.91 0.82 19.14
N LYS A 857 31.21 0.87 17.99
CA LYS A 857 30.01 1.68 17.81
C LYS A 857 28.86 1.14 18.67
N PRO A 858 28.17 1.98 19.47
CA PRO A 858 26.97 1.55 20.19
C PRO A 858 25.88 1.05 19.24
N THR A 859 25.05 0.11 19.68
CA THR A 859 23.84 -0.28 18.94
C THR A 859 22.81 0.84 18.99
N ASP A 860 22.30 1.25 17.83
CA ASP A 860 21.17 2.18 17.75
C ASP A 860 19.89 1.47 18.23
N GLU A 861 19.34 1.92 19.36
CA GLU A 861 18.08 1.40 19.87
C GLU A 861 16.94 1.69 18.87
N ARG A 862 16.31 0.64 18.35
CA ARG A 862 15.10 0.76 17.51
C ARG A 862 13.88 0.43 18.37
N ILE A 863 12.90 1.33 18.39
CA ILE A 863 11.65 1.15 19.13
C ILE A 863 10.60 0.61 18.17
N TYR A 864 9.98 -0.52 18.52
CA TYR A 864 8.86 -1.11 17.79
C TYR A 864 7.61 -1.06 18.67
N GLN A 865 6.48 -0.74 18.05
CA GLN A 865 5.16 -0.97 18.63
C GLN A 865 4.74 -2.38 18.23
N VAL A 866 4.61 -3.26 19.21
CA VAL A 866 4.28 -4.67 19.00
C VAL A 866 2.92 -5.01 19.59
N ASN A 867 2.14 -5.84 18.89
CA ASN A 867 0.91 -6.40 19.45
C ASN A 867 1.22 -7.60 20.38
N THR A 868 0.20 -8.05 21.13
CA THR A 868 0.33 -9.15 22.10
C THR A 868 0.81 -10.45 21.45
N VAL A 869 0.39 -10.73 20.22
CA VAL A 869 0.78 -11.93 19.46
C VAL A 869 2.28 -11.95 19.18
N TYR A 870 2.83 -10.85 18.64
CA TYR A 870 4.26 -10.75 18.34
C TYR A 870 5.13 -10.84 19.61
N ARG A 871 4.64 -10.26 20.71
CA ARG A 871 5.32 -10.34 22.00
C ARG A 871 5.44 -11.79 22.50
N ARG A 872 4.35 -12.57 22.45
CA ARG A 872 4.36 -13.99 22.84
C ARG A 872 5.35 -14.78 21.98
N GLN A 873 5.39 -14.54 20.67
CA GLN A 873 6.33 -15.20 19.77
C GLN A 873 7.79 -14.94 20.14
N ILE A 874 8.15 -13.71 20.53
CA ILE A 874 9.51 -13.40 21.02
C ILE A 874 9.79 -14.03 22.38
N GLU A 875 8.83 -13.98 23.31
CA GLU A 875 9.00 -14.58 24.65
C GLU A 875 9.16 -16.11 24.55
N GLU A 876 8.42 -16.77 23.65
CA GLU A 876 8.57 -18.20 23.33
C GLU A 876 9.94 -18.51 22.70
N ALA A 877 10.39 -17.68 21.74
CA ALA A 877 11.71 -17.85 21.11
C ALA A 877 12.87 -17.64 22.11
N ALA A 878 12.77 -16.64 22.99
CA ALA A 878 13.76 -16.38 24.02
C ALA A 878 13.82 -17.51 25.07
N ASN A 879 12.68 -18.11 25.41
CA ASN A 879 12.64 -19.27 26.30
C ASN A 879 13.23 -20.53 25.63
N ALA A 880 13.03 -20.71 24.33
CA ALA A 880 13.65 -21.81 23.59
C ALA A 880 15.19 -21.71 23.52
N GLU A 881 15.74 -20.49 23.39
CA GLU A 881 17.20 -20.28 23.48
C GLU A 881 17.75 -20.55 24.89
N ALA A 882 17.00 -20.23 25.95
CA ALA A 882 17.39 -20.50 27.33
C ALA A 882 17.35 -22.00 27.67
N GLU A 883 16.39 -22.75 27.13
CA GLU A 883 16.30 -24.21 27.30
C GLU A 883 17.41 -24.96 26.56
N ASP A 884 17.88 -24.48 25.40
CA ASP A 884 19.05 -25.06 24.70
C ASP A 884 20.35 -24.84 25.50
N ASP A 885 20.49 -23.70 26.17
CA ASP A 885 21.63 -23.41 27.06
C ASP A 885 21.58 -24.25 28.35
N GLU A 886 20.40 -24.57 28.89
CA GLU A 886 20.22 -25.46 30.05
C GLU A 886 20.32 -26.96 29.71
N ALA A 887 19.80 -27.39 28.56
CA ALA A 887 19.88 -28.79 28.12
C ALA A 887 21.34 -29.23 27.86
N MET A 888 22.19 -28.30 27.40
CA MET A 888 23.63 -28.55 27.28
C MET A 888 24.38 -28.59 28.62
N LEU A 889 23.81 -28.05 29.72
CA LEU A 889 24.39 -28.19 31.05
C LEU A 889 24.20 -29.61 31.60
N VAL A 890 23.07 -30.25 31.30
CA VAL A 890 22.74 -31.61 31.79
C VAL A 890 23.52 -32.71 31.05
N GLU A 891 23.98 -32.48 29.82
CA GLU A 891 24.87 -33.42 29.10
C GLU A 891 26.37 -33.24 29.44
N SER A 892 26.71 -32.28 30.31
CA SER A 892 28.10 -31.99 30.74
C SER A 892 28.42 -32.32 32.20
N GLU A 893 27.45 -32.86 32.95
CA GLU A 893 27.65 -33.61 34.20
C GLU A 893 27.63 -35.12 33.94
#